data_AF-A0ABD6WYV2-F1
#
_entry.id   AF-A0ABD6WYV2-F1
#
_cell.length_a   1.000
_cell.length_b   1.000
_cell.length_c   1.000
_cell.angle_alpha   90.00
_cell.angle_beta   90.00
_cell.angle_gamma   90.00
#
_symmetry.space_group_name_H-M   'P 1'
#
loop_
_entity.id
_entity.type
_entity.pdbx_description
1 polymer ?
#
loop_
_entity_poly.entity_id
_entity_poly.type
_entity_poly.pdbx_seq_one_letter_code
_entity_poly.pdbx_strand_id
1 'polypeptide(L)'
;VLNADESKDGAKVSITGTVGGDVKAGDTVTLTVDGKEIGTATVVDNGGKLEWTATDIDGHVLANASKDDVTATVTISDKFGNSASAEDTQAYEEKTLSAQVDITAVAGDNVLNADESKDGAKVSITGTVGGDVKAGDTVTLTVDGKEIGTATVVDNGGKLEWTATNIDGHVLANASKDDVTATVSIKDSYGNSANAEDTQAYEEKTLSASVTIDGVTADNIINEKEATETITLHGTVGGDVKVGDEVTITVDGKQYKTSVTENDGQLGWALPVDGSVLAHAKVDQIQAHVSIKDNYGNTAEANAEHDYTVKTLDASITIDDVTSDNVISKEEAANDILLHGQVGGDVKLGDTVVITVDGHDYQTKVIERNGQLGWQVEVAGSVLANATADKIHAVVKISDKAGNTETATADHDYKVTDLNVTITVDSINDGKAITGEEHDNNSPITVTGSVGGDAKVGDTVTLQLGDKSVDVKVEDQGNGKLGYTAQVPGSYFEPNQNHGFSGDVHATITISDTYGNSASAVDDKPYDGYGRVEIGGNDSNIIDGTGYNDILVGDSSPVEIKIEPKTISFILDTSLSMGGLAIPFSQAFGISPDEKISSVLYDGKMVELTKNVSFDEAMEIMVRGHESILHFGYNKEVSLWDSHNVKHTIKLEDVTRIGLAKEALINTLHTLENAYTPEQLAVTTFNLATFGTGYQGTTSFKYDPESKQLIATETFNKDVNDNHNPLPILGNTMTEYLETLEPWGATDYDIVLKNVLELFKPGDDNTLFFLSDGEDTVDGFNINNVINQVGKDFLHSIDPNIVTMGMAIEDNLAKDQMKEIAKIGHNYGTDSHYIDVVDMSKLDEQLGIAAQQVAGGSDTIHGSSHSDILFGDFMNYEVLGYKDGKLPDGVKPEDALKDAVAKETGKAVADLDEQDIFHYIEQHPQLADISERQGGADKIFGDDGDDILYGQSKGDTLVGGQGNDFLSGGAGDDILVADQGNDILVGGKGDDVFKLDFLAKVDESATVTIKDLDSGDHLDLSSILTKDNGLDSLLQQVSSAKIEDDKLDLGFHDDKQHVVIENLGSVYPDVSGSTNDIVTSLYNQHLFDLPHNS
;
A
#
# COMPACT_ATOMS: atom_id res chain seq x y z
N VAL A 1 -112.67 36.27 107.81
CA VAL A 1 -111.80 35.24 107.20
C VAL A 1 -110.47 35.36 107.89
N LEU A 2 -109.91 34.22 108.27
CA LEU A 2 -108.62 34.10 108.93
C LEU A 2 -107.65 33.49 107.92
N ASN A 3 -106.57 34.17 107.54
CA ASN A 3 -105.57 33.58 106.65
C ASN A 3 -104.49 32.81 107.45
N ALA A 4 -103.62 32.09 106.75
CA ALA A 4 -102.59 31.25 107.38
C ALA A 4 -101.60 32.03 108.27
N ASP A 5 -101.48 33.35 108.11
CA ASP A 5 -100.66 34.19 108.98
C ASP A 5 -101.43 34.68 110.22
N GLU A 6 -102.70 35.05 110.07
CA GLU A 6 -103.58 35.50 111.18
C GLU A 6 -104.01 34.36 112.11
N SER A 7 -104.02 33.11 111.63
CA SER A 7 -104.35 31.92 112.43
C SER A 7 -103.25 31.45 113.38
N LYS A 8 -102.06 32.07 113.34
CA LYS A 8 -100.89 31.70 114.15
C LYS A 8 -101.02 32.13 115.62
N ASP A 9 -100.43 31.34 116.52
CA ASP A 9 -100.38 31.59 117.96
C ASP A 9 -99.73 32.93 118.31
N GLY A 10 -100.44 33.77 119.08
CA GLY A 10 -100.00 35.09 119.50
C GLY A 10 -100.34 36.24 118.53
N ALA A 11 -100.91 35.95 117.35
CA ALA A 11 -101.43 36.99 116.45
C ALA A 11 -102.64 37.68 117.09
N LYS A 12 -102.73 39.02 117.04
CA LYS A 12 -103.83 39.78 117.66
C LYS A 12 -104.85 40.28 116.63
N VAL A 13 -106.12 40.04 116.93
CA VAL A 13 -107.29 40.35 116.11
C VAL A 13 -108.23 41.23 116.94
N SER A 14 -108.81 42.25 116.31
CA SER A 14 -109.74 43.18 116.97
C SER A 14 -111.20 42.85 116.64
N ILE A 15 -112.08 42.90 117.64
CA ILE A 15 -113.53 42.66 117.54
C ILE A 15 -114.28 43.88 118.08
N THR A 16 -115.29 44.38 117.36
CA THR A 16 -115.98 45.64 117.68
C THR A 16 -117.51 45.48 117.66
N GLY A 17 -118.24 46.35 118.36
CA GLY A 17 -119.71 46.32 118.41
C GLY A 17 -120.36 47.54 119.07
N THR A 18 -121.69 47.52 119.21
CA THR A 18 -122.49 48.64 119.76
C THR A 18 -123.56 48.16 120.75
N VAL A 19 -123.98 49.02 121.69
CA VAL A 19 -125.00 48.72 122.72
C VAL A 19 -126.05 49.85 122.84
N GLY A 20 -127.15 49.63 123.56
CA GLY A 20 -128.22 50.62 123.76
C GLY A 20 -129.16 50.30 124.92
N GLY A 21 -130.26 51.07 125.06
CA GLY A 21 -131.21 50.92 126.17
C GLY A 21 -130.81 51.72 127.41
N ASP A 22 -130.91 51.11 128.58
CA ASP A 22 -130.51 51.73 129.86
C ASP A 22 -128.98 51.69 130.11
N VAL A 23 -128.23 51.07 129.18
CA VAL A 23 -126.77 51.01 129.17
C VAL A 23 -126.19 52.41 128.99
N LYS A 24 -125.05 52.68 129.60
CA LYS A 24 -124.38 53.98 129.59
C LYS A 24 -122.89 53.80 129.31
N ALA A 25 -122.28 54.92 128.94
CA ALA A 25 -120.83 54.98 128.93
C ALA A 25 -120.26 54.61 130.30
N GLY A 26 -119.27 53.72 130.30
CA GLY A 26 -118.67 53.14 131.50
C GLY A 26 -119.15 51.73 131.83
N ASP A 27 -120.24 51.25 131.23
CA ASP A 27 -120.64 49.85 131.37
C ASP A 27 -119.69 48.93 130.60
N THR A 28 -119.59 47.65 130.98
CA THR A 28 -118.60 46.72 130.41
C THR A 28 -119.28 45.65 129.55
N VAL A 29 -118.77 45.45 128.33
CA VAL A 29 -119.11 44.33 127.44
C VAL A 29 -118.06 43.23 127.57
N THR A 30 -118.50 41.99 127.69
CA THR A 30 -117.65 40.80 127.80
C THR A 30 -117.80 39.97 126.53
N LEU A 31 -116.68 39.62 125.87
CA LEU A 31 -116.62 38.73 124.73
C LEU A 31 -116.28 37.31 125.13
N THR A 32 -116.96 36.35 124.54
CA THR A 32 -116.73 34.92 124.75
C THR A 32 -116.66 34.17 123.42
N VAL A 33 -115.73 33.23 123.29
CA VAL A 33 -115.74 32.18 122.27
C VAL A 33 -115.88 30.85 123.01
N ASP A 34 -116.71 29.95 122.51
CA ASP A 34 -117.05 28.67 123.16
C ASP A 34 -117.49 28.85 124.65
N GLY A 35 -118.19 29.96 124.95
CA GLY A 35 -118.73 30.27 126.28
C GLY A 35 -117.71 30.73 127.34
N LYS A 36 -116.44 30.92 126.99
CA LYS A 36 -115.39 31.40 127.90
C LYS A 36 -114.98 32.82 127.53
N GLU A 37 -114.78 33.67 128.53
CA GLU A 37 -114.34 35.05 128.32
C GLU A 37 -112.96 35.10 127.63
N ILE A 38 -112.92 35.77 126.48
CA ILE A 38 -111.72 36.03 125.70
C ILE A 38 -111.29 37.50 125.76
N GLY A 39 -112.14 38.38 126.29
CA GLY A 39 -111.81 39.77 126.55
C GLY A 39 -113.02 40.58 126.99
N THR A 40 -112.77 41.80 127.48
CA THR A 40 -113.81 42.77 127.81
C THR A 40 -113.52 44.10 127.15
N ALA A 41 -114.56 44.87 126.85
CA ALA A 41 -114.46 46.23 126.36
C ALA A 41 -115.41 47.14 127.13
N THR A 42 -114.94 48.33 127.50
CA THR A 42 -115.79 49.35 128.10
C THR A 42 -116.62 50.04 127.03
N VAL A 43 -117.91 50.22 127.30
CA VAL A 43 -118.82 50.98 126.47
C VAL A 43 -118.45 52.46 126.57
N VAL A 44 -118.32 53.11 125.41
CA VAL A 44 -118.05 54.54 125.31
C VAL A 44 -119.20 55.24 124.58
N ASP A 45 -119.58 56.43 125.06
CA ASP A 45 -120.52 57.30 124.34
C ASP A 45 -119.75 58.15 123.36
N ASN A 46 -120.08 57.98 122.09
CA ASN A 46 -119.48 58.73 121.01
C ASN A 46 -120.57 59.54 120.29
N GLY A 47 -120.93 60.67 120.88
CA GLY A 47 -121.87 61.62 120.28
C GLY A 47 -123.34 61.17 120.31
N GLY A 48 -123.72 60.42 121.35
CA GLY A 48 -125.08 59.92 121.58
C GLY A 48 -125.30 58.45 121.23
N LYS A 49 -124.24 57.73 120.85
CA LYS A 49 -124.27 56.30 120.50
C LYS A 49 -123.21 55.54 121.29
N LEU A 50 -123.61 54.41 121.86
CA LEU A 50 -122.79 53.62 122.76
C LEU A 50 -122.11 52.47 122.01
N GLU A 51 -120.78 52.48 121.96
CA GLU A 51 -119.97 51.53 121.17
C GLU A 51 -118.84 50.89 122.01
N TRP A 52 -118.31 49.75 121.56
CA TRP A 52 -117.22 49.01 122.22
C TRP A 52 -116.29 48.34 121.19
N THR A 53 -115.04 48.13 121.57
CA THR A 53 -114.02 47.45 120.75
C THR A 53 -113.03 46.74 121.68
N ALA A 54 -112.83 45.45 121.46
CA ALA A 54 -111.78 44.66 122.08
C ALA A 54 -110.69 44.39 121.03
N THR A 55 -109.51 44.97 121.23
CA THR A 55 -108.45 44.93 120.21
C THR A 55 -107.51 43.73 120.32
N ASP A 56 -107.52 43.03 121.46
CA ASP A 56 -106.44 42.12 121.85
C ASP A 56 -106.90 40.65 121.90
N ILE A 57 -107.73 40.23 120.94
CA ILE A 57 -108.20 38.84 120.84
C ILE A 57 -107.15 38.00 120.10
N ASP A 58 -106.81 36.82 120.61
CA ASP A 58 -105.80 35.98 119.98
C ASP A 58 -106.36 35.23 118.76
N GLY A 59 -105.74 35.42 117.60
CA GLY A 59 -106.14 34.80 116.33
C GLY A 59 -106.03 33.28 116.33
N HIS A 60 -105.11 32.71 117.11
CA HIS A 60 -105.04 31.25 117.29
C HIS A 60 -106.17 30.69 118.13
N VAL A 61 -106.72 31.48 119.06
CA VAL A 61 -107.95 31.09 119.77
C VAL A 61 -109.12 31.05 118.78
N LEU A 62 -109.10 31.91 117.77
CA LEU A 62 -110.07 31.86 116.68
C LEU A 62 -109.82 30.64 115.75
N ALA A 63 -108.60 30.44 115.23
CA ALA A 63 -108.27 29.31 114.35
C ALA A 63 -108.60 27.92 114.92
N ASN A 64 -108.54 27.79 116.25
CA ASN A 64 -108.80 26.53 116.95
C ASN A 64 -110.14 26.52 117.70
N ALA A 65 -111.02 27.48 117.45
CA ALA A 65 -112.35 27.46 118.02
C ALA A 65 -113.09 26.21 117.54
N SER A 66 -113.89 25.59 118.41
CA SER A 66 -114.67 24.41 118.01
C SER A 66 -115.71 24.73 116.95
N LYS A 67 -116.10 26.01 116.91
CA LYS A 67 -116.86 26.65 115.86
C LYS A 67 -116.33 28.05 115.69
N ASP A 68 -116.23 28.48 114.45
CA ASP A 68 -115.71 29.79 114.09
C ASP A 68 -116.73 30.91 114.39
N ASP A 69 -117.14 31.12 115.65
CA ASP A 69 -117.99 32.24 116.08
C ASP A 69 -117.61 32.86 117.43
N VAL A 70 -118.05 34.11 117.67
CA VAL A 70 -117.76 34.92 118.87
C VAL A 70 -119.00 35.66 119.39
N THR A 71 -119.23 35.64 120.70
CA THR A 71 -120.39 36.25 121.41
C THR A 71 -119.97 37.44 122.27
N ALA A 72 -120.82 38.46 122.43
CA ALA A 72 -120.59 39.63 123.28
C ALA A 72 -121.80 39.96 124.19
N THR A 73 -121.59 40.27 125.48
CA THR A 73 -122.65 40.48 126.51
C THR A 73 -122.42 41.71 127.38
N VAL A 74 -123.47 42.50 127.70
CA VAL A 74 -123.44 43.66 128.63
C VAL A 74 -124.48 43.53 129.74
N THR A 75 -124.16 43.92 130.99
CA THR A 75 -125.07 43.86 132.16
C THR A 75 -124.96 45.13 133.03
N ILE A 76 -126.10 45.67 133.49
CA ILE A 76 -126.21 46.93 134.26
C ILE A 76 -127.10 46.78 135.51
N SER A 77 -126.92 47.67 136.51
CA SER A 77 -127.73 47.70 137.75
C SER A 77 -128.07 49.12 138.20
N ASP A 78 -129.28 49.37 138.68
CA ASP A 78 -129.72 50.66 139.21
C ASP A 78 -129.46 50.81 140.72
N LYS A 79 -129.59 52.05 141.21
CA LYS A 79 -129.35 52.42 142.61
C LYS A 79 -130.38 51.87 143.60
N PHE A 80 -131.44 51.23 143.13
CA PHE A 80 -132.46 50.56 143.94
C PHE A 80 -132.27 49.04 143.95
N GLY A 81 -131.26 48.53 143.22
CA GLY A 81 -130.91 47.11 143.17
C GLY A 81 -131.55 46.33 142.04
N ASN A 82 -132.20 46.98 141.07
CA ASN A 82 -132.71 46.32 139.86
C ASN A 82 -131.56 46.14 138.84
N SER A 83 -131.51 45.04 138.08
CA SER A 83 -130.48 44.83 137.04
C SER A 83 -131.06 44.31 135.71
N ALA A 84 -130.34 44.54 134.60
CA ALA A 84 -130.70 44.13 133.22
C ALA A 84 -129.45 43.76 132.38
N SER A 85 -129.57 42.85 131.40
CA SER A 85 -128.48 42.40 130.51
C SER A 85 -128.90 42.14 129.05
N ALA A 86 -127.94 42.12 128.10
CA ALA A 86 -128.12 41.82 126.66
C ALA A 86 -126.88 41.14 126.03
N GLU A 87 -127.06 40.25 125.02
CA GLU A 87 -125.99 39.49 124.31
C GLU A 87 -126.21 39.34 122.77
N ASP A 88 -125.13 39.14 121.96
CA ASP A 88 -125.12 38.92 120.48
C ASP A 88 -123.91 38.07 119.96
N THR A 89 -124.01 37.34 118.83
CA THR A 89 -122.97 36.37 118.32
C THR A 89 -122.71 36.42 116.78
N GLN A 90 -121.44 36.26 116.31
CA GLN A 90 -121.00 36.37 114.87
C GLN A 90 -119.94 35.32 114.41
N ALA A 91 -119.99 34.81 113.15
CA ALA A 91 -119.10 33.74 112.60
C ALA A 91 -117.99 34.14 111.56
N TYR A 92 -116.94 33.30 111.33
CA TYR A 92 -115.77 33.43 110.39
C TYR A 92 -115.30 32.11 109.68
N GLU A 93 -114.20 32.11 108.86
CA GLU A 93 -113.72 30.97 108.00
C GLU A 93 -112.17 31.03 107.68
N GLU A 94 -111.43 29.90 107.43
CA GLU A 94 -109.95 29.78 107.15
C GLU A 94 -109.52 29.10 105.78
N LYS A 95 -108.33 29.38 105.16
CA LYS A 95 -107.85 28.91 103.79
C LYS A 95 -106.30 28.62 103.59
N THR A 96 -105.85 27.68 102.68
CA THR A 96 -104.42 27.24 102.34
C THR A 96 -104.09 26.82 100.85
N LEU A 97 -102.80 26.52 100.43
CA LEU A 97 -102.27 26.26 99.01
C LEU A 97 -101.12 25.18 98.83
N SER A 98 -100.90 24.53 97.63
CA SER A 98 -99.87 23.47 97.31
C SER A 98 -99.32 23.38 95.83
N ALA A 99 -98.13 22.79 95.54
CA ALA A 99 -97.53 22.70 94.17
C ALA A 99 -96.62 21.44 93.87
N GLN A 100 -96.45 21.01 92.60
CA GLN A 100 -95.54 19.92 92.09
C GLN A 100 -94.99 20.20 90.67
N VAL A 101 -93.76 19.72 90.32
CA VAL A 101 -93.14 19.73 88.96
C VAL A 101 -92.28 18.47 88.72
N ASP A 102 -92.18 17.99 87.46
CA ASP A 102 -91.32 16.87 87.00
C ASP A 102 -90.73 17.13 85.60
N ILE A 103 -89.56 16.57 85.26
CA ILE A 103 -88.90 16.57 83.92
C ILE A 103 -89.05 15.19 83.26
N THR A 104 -89.41 15.13 81.97
CA THR A 104 -89.61 13.87 81.23
C THR A 104 -88.48 13.49 80.27
N ALA A 105 -87.80 14.46 79.65
CA ALA A 105 -86.70 14.18 78.72
C ALA A 105 -85.78 15.39 78.50
N VAL A 106 -84.49 15.13 78.30
CA VAL A 106 -83.46 16.08 77.84
C VAL A 106 -83.04 15.65 76.43
N ALA A 107 -82.95 16.59 75.48
CA ALA A 107 -82.64 16.31 74.06
C ALA A 107 -83.59 15.33 73.34
N GLY A 108 -84.68 14.91 74.00
CA GLY A 108 -85.67 13.97 73.47
C GLY A 108 -85.34 12.50 73.78
N ASP A 109 -84.07 12.11 73.85
CA ASP A 109 -83.63 10.73 74.08
C ASP A 109 -82.65 10.57 75.27
N ASN A 110 -82.37 11.65 76.00
CA ASN A 110 -81.41 11.73 77.10
C ASN A 110 -79.94 11.46 76.67
N VAL A 111 -79.62 11.53 75.38
CA VAL A 111 -78.25 11.54 74.88
C VAL A 111 -78.00 12.86 74.18
N LEU A 112 -76.90 13.52 74.52
CA LEU A 112 -76.39 14.67 73.80
C LEU A 112 -75.39 14.18 72.75
N ASN A 113 -75.80 14.11 71.49
CA ASN A 113 -74.91 13.73 70.40
C ASN A 113 -74.00 14.91 69.97
N ALA A 114 -73.01 14.64 69.11
CA ALA A 114 -72.02 15.65 68.70
C ALA A 114 -72.61 16.85 67.93
N ASP A 115 -73.79 16.72 67.33
CA ASP A 115 -74.47 17.85 66.69
C ASP A 115 -75.27 18.68 67.70
N GLU A 116 -75.90 18.03 68.67
CA GLU A 116 -76.66 18.66 69.76
C GLU A 116 -75.75 19.35 70.78
N SER A 117 -74.51 18.89 70.99
CA SER A 117 -73.56 19.49 71.94
C SER A 117 -72.90 20.79 71.43
N LYS A 118 -73.10 21.16 70.16
CA LYS A 118 -72.47 22.34 69.54
C LYS A 118 -73.00 23.67 70.09
N ASP A 119 -72.12 24.67 70.12
CA ASP A 119 -72.48 26.04 70.48
C ASP A 119 -73.56 26.60 69.55
N GLY A 120 -74.69 27.00 70.13
CA GLY A 120 -75.85 27.52 69.42
C GLY A 120 -76.85 26.45 68.96
N ALA A 121 -76.55 25.15 69.11
CA ALA A 121 -77.51 24.08 68.85
C ALA A 121 -78.66 24.15 69.87
N LYS A 122 -79.91 24.05 69.41
CA LYS A 122 -81.09 24.21 70.27
C LYS A 122 -81.69 22.86 70.63
N VAL A 123 -81.74 22.61 71.93
CA VAL A 123 -82.18 21.37 72.56
C VAL A 123 -83.49 21.63 73.31
N SER A 124 -84.41 20.67 73.24
CA SER A 124 -85.68 20.74 73.98
C SER A 124 -85.62 19.95 75.29
N ILE A 125 -86.20 20.52 76.34
CA ILE A 125 -86.41 19.87 77.64
C ILE A 125 -87.90 19.93 77.98
N THR A 126 -88.48 18.80 78.38
CA THR A 126 -89.94 18.63 78.54
C THR A 126 -90.27 18.15 79.95
N GLY A 127 -91.49 18.41 80.44
CA GLY A 127 -91.94 17.91 81.74
C GLY A 127 -93.42 18.18 82.07
N THR A 128 -93.82 17.90 83.31
CA THR A 128 -95.20 18.03 83.84
C THR A 128 -95.27 18.80 85.16
N VAL A 129 -96.47 19.25 85.56
CA VAL A 129 -96.74 19.89 86.87
C VAL A 129 -98.04 19.41 87.52
N GLY A 130 -98.23 19.66 88.82
CA GLY A 130 -99.42 19.28 89.60
C GLY A 130 -99.68 20.14 90.86
N GLY A 131 -100.66 19.75 91.68
CA GLY A 131 -101.11 20.53 92.85
C GLY A 131 -102.07 21.65 92.46
N ASP A 132 -101.93 22.84 93.07
CA ASP A 132 -102.67 24.06 92.71
C ASP A 132 -101.99 24.87 91.58
N VAL A 133 -100.94 24.31 90.96
CA VAL A 133 -100.31 24.86 89.76
C VAL A 133 -101.31 24.77 88.60
N LYS A 134 -101.40 25.84 87.81
CA LYS A 134 -102.36 25.97 86.71
C LYS A 134 -101.67 26.34 85.40
N ALA A 135 -102.39 26.17 84.31
CA ALA A 135 -101.96 26.69 83.01
C ALA A 135 -101.70 28.21 83.11
N GLY A 136 -100.55 28.63 82.57
CA GLY A 136 -100.04 30.01 82.69
C GLY A 136 -99.00 30.21 83.79
N ASP A 137 -98.84 29.28 84.74
CA ASP A 137 -97.72 29.32 85.68
C ASP A 137 -96.39 29.02 84.97
N THR A 138 -95.27 29.44 85.56
CA THR A 138 -93.95 29.35 84.92
C THR A 138 -93.07 28.31 85.62
N VAL A 139 -92.45 27.44 84.82
CA VAL A 139 -91.38 26.52 85.22
C VAL A 139 -90.03 27.09 84.81
N THR A 140 -89.09 27.15 85.74
CA THR A 140 -87.73 27.64 85.50
C THR A 140 -86.73 26.48 85.50
N LEU A 141 -85.89 26.41 84.47
CA LEU A 141 -84.86 25.39 84.29
C LEU A 141 -83.48 25.92 84.65
N THR A 142 -82.71 25.12 85.37
CA THR A 142 -81.34 25.43 85.77
C THR A 142 -80.39 24.26 85.52
N VAL A 143 -79.15 24.57 85.17
CA VAL A 143 -78.01 23.64 85.11
C VAL A 143 -76.90 24.25 85.96
N ASP A 144 -76.24 23.45 86.79
CA ASP A 144 -75.25 23.93 87.78
C ASP A 144 -75.77 25.10 88.64
N GLY A 145 -77.08 25.13 88.93
CA GLY A 145 -77.73 26.18 89.72
C GLY A 145 -77.97 27.51 89.00
N LYS A 146 -77.66 27.62 87.70
CA LYS A 146 -77.89 28.83 86.88
C LYS A 146 -79.08 28.63 85.94
N GLU A 147 -79.94 29.63 85.83
CA GLU A 147 -81.08 29.60 84.89
C GLU A 147 -80.61 29.48 83.43
N ILE A 148 -81.12 28.47 82.74
CA ILE A 148 -80.86 28.19 81.32
C ILE A 148 -82.09 28.42 80.44
N GLY A 149 -83.27 28.54 81.04
CA GLY A 149 -84.50 28.85 80.33
C GLY A 149 -85.73 28.73 81.22
N THR A 150 -86.87 29.13 80.69
CA THR A 150 -88.18 28.97 81.33
C THR A 150 -89.18 28.38 80.35
N ALA A 151 -90.22 27.75 80.87
CA ALA A 151 -91.35 27.24 80.12
C ALA A 151 -92.65 27.63 80.82
N THR A 152 -93.67 27.99 80.04
CA THR A 152 -95.01 28.21 80.58
C THR A 152 -95.75 26.88 80.63
N VAL A 153 -96.43 26.62 81.74
CA VAL A 153 -97.31 25.46 81.90
C VAL A 153 -98.51 25.62 80.96
N VAL A 154 -98.78 24.59 80.16
CA VAL A 154 -99.92 24.51 79.25
C VAL A 154 -100.82 23.35 79.65
N ASP A 155 -102.14 23.52 79.50
CA ASP A 155 -103.11 22.43 79.63
C ASP A 155 -103.27 21.72 78.29
N ASN A 156 -102.81 20.48 78.23
CA ASN A 156 -102.87 19.64 77.05
C ASN A 156 -103.87 18.49 77.28
N GLY A 157 -105.17 18.82 77.28
CA GLY A 157 -106.24 17.83 77.37
C GLY A 157 -106.47 17.27 78.77
N GLY A 158 -106.32 18.11 79.81
CA GLY A 158 -106.50 17.76 81.22
C GLY A 158 -105.21 17.38 81.94
N LYS A 159 -104.06 17.43 81.24
CA LYS A 159 -102.72 17.21 81.80
C LYS A 159 -101.89 18.49 81.65
N LEU A 160 -101.31 18.96 82.74
CA LEU A 160 -100.48 20.16 82.75
C LEU A 160 -99.03 19.79 82.42
N GLU A 161 -98.57 20.27 81.27
CA GLU A 161 -97.25 19.98 80.70
C GLU A 161 -96.47 21.28 80.45
N TRP A 162 -95.16 21.16 80.34
CA TRP A 162 -94.28 22.28 79.99
C TRP A 162 -93.17 21.80 79.05
N THR A 163 -92.69 22.69 78.19
CA THR A 163 -91.60 22.41 77.25
C THR A 163 -90.77 23.67 77.05
N ALA A 164 -89.47 23.57 77.29
CA ALA A 164 -88.48 24.58 76.94
C ALA A 164 -87.75 24.14 75.67
N THR A 165 -87.97 24.82 74.55
CA THR A 165 -87.43 24.42 73.23
C THR A 165 -86.13 25.11 72.84
N ASN A 166 -85.66 26.09 73.62
CA ASN A 166 -84.55 26.98 73.25
C ASN A 166 -83.36 26.86 74.21
N ILE A 167 -83.10 25.67 74.74
CA ILE A 167 -81.93 25.44 75.58
C ILE A 167 -80.71 25.27 74.68
N ASP A 168 -79.61 25.96 74.99
CA ASP A 168 -78.38 25.82 74.23
C ASP A 168 -77.68 24.50 74.59
N GLY A 169 -77.49 23.62 73.62
CA GLY A 169 -76.90 22.31 73.84
C GLY A 169 -75.44 22.37 74.28
N HIS A 170 -74.70 23.43 73.93
CA HIS A 170 -73.35 23.66 74.48
C HIS A 170 -73.36 23.96 75.98
N VAL A 171 -74.44 24.50 76.53
CA VAL A 171 -74.58 24.67 77.98
C VAL A 171 -74.76 23.31 78.66
N LEU A 172 -75.42 22.36 77.99
CA LEU A 172 -75.52 20.98 78.45
C LEU A 172 -74.16 20.27 78.34
N ALA A 173 -73.49 20.33 77.19
CA ALA A 173 -72.19 19.68 76.97
C ALA A 173 -71.08 20.15 77.94
N ASN A 174 -71.16 21.37 78.44
CA ASN A 174 -70.19 21.95 79.38
C ASN A 174 -70.71 21.98 80.82
N ALA A 175 -71.79 21.27 81.13
CA ALA A 175 -72.26 21.15 82.49
C ALA A 175 -71.21 20.44 83.35
N SER A 176 -71.06 20.85 84.60
CA SER A 176 -70.13 20.17 85.52
C SER A 176 -70.58 18.74 85.84
N LYS A 177 -71.87 18.49 85.65
CA LYS A 177 -72.55 17.19 85.68
C LYS A 177 -73.67 17.22 84.66
N ASP A 178 -73.86 16.12 83.95
CA ASP A 178 -74.87 15.99 82.89
C ASP A 178 -76.29 15.86 83.49
N ASP A 179 -76.78 16.87 84.21
CA ASP A 179 -78.14 16.98 84.72
C ASP A 179 -78.76 18.37 84.59
N VAL A 180 -80.09 18.44 84.64
CA VAL A 180 -80.90 19.67 84.55
C VAL A 180 -82.01 19.64 85.59
N THR A 181 -82.31 20.79 86.21
CA THR A 181 -83.32 20.93 87.28
C THR A 181 -84.44 21.90 86.90
N ALA A 182 -85.70 21.55 87.16
CA ALA A 182 -86.91 22.35 86.92
C ALA A 182 -87.55 22.78 88.25
N THR A 183 -88.05 24.01 88.34
CA THR A 183 -88.69 24.57 89.55
C THR A 183 -89.98 25.32 89.23
N VAL A 184 -91.00 25.24 90.10
CA VAL A 184 -92.27 26.00 89.99
C VAL A 184 -92.66 26.64 91.33
N SER A 185 -93.21 27.86 91.33
CA SER A 185 -93.71 28.54 92.53
C SER A 185 -94.99 29.34 92.25
N ILE A 186 -95.97 29.26 93.17
CA ILE A 186 -97.30 29.87 93.06
C ILE A 186 -97.71 30.63 94.33
N LYS A 187 -98.61 31.62 94.19
CA LYS A 187 -99.18 32.42 95.29
C LYS A 187 -100.66 32.76 95.04
N ASP A 188 -101.49 32.74 96.08
CA ASP A 188 -102.91 33.10 95.99
C ASP A 188 -103.23 34.57 96.37
N SER A 189 -104.51 34.96 96.25
CA SER A 189 -104.99 36.31 96.56
C SER A 189 -105.15 36.61 98.05
N TYR A 190 -105.04 35.60 98.92
CA TYR A 190 -105.17 35.73 100.38
C TYR A 190 -103.81 35.81 101.09
N GLY A 191 -102.73 35.53 100.36
CA GLY A 191 -101.35 35.66 100.81
C GLY A 191 -100.56 34.35 100.86
N ASN A 192 -101.17 33.19 100.59
CA ASN A 192 -100.55 31.87 100.70
C ASN A 192 -99.63 31.56 99.50
N SER A 193 -98.52 30.85 99.70
CA SER A 193 -97.56 30.47 98.64
C SER A 193 -97.08 29.00 98.73
N ALA A 194 -96.76 28.37 97.58
CA ALA A 194 -96.23 26.99 97.47
C ALA A 194 -95.19 26.82 96.33
N ASN A 195 -94.24 25.89 96.49
CA ASN A 195 -93.08 25.69 95.59
C ASN A 195 -92.77 24.19 95.38
N ALA A 196 -92.20 23.79 94.23
CA ALA A 196 -91.68 22.44 93.96
C ALA A 196 -90.50 22.42 92.98
N GLU A 197 -89.68 21.35 92.99
CA GLU A 197 -88.50 21.15 92.13
C GLU A 197 -88.29 19.67 91.72
N ASP A 198 -87.66 19.41 90.55
CA ASP A 198 -87.25 18.08 90.05
C ASP A 198 -85.96 18.15 89.18
N THR A 199 -85.14 17.08 89.15
CA THR A 199 -83.83 17.03 88.47
C THR A 199 -83.64 15.75 87.62
N GLN A 200 -83.17 15.88 86.37
CA GLN A 200 -83.00 14.78 85.39
C GLN A 200 -81.59 14.75 84.76
N ALA A 201 -80.99 13.56 84.64
CA ALA A 201 -79.66 13.34 84.01
C ALA A 201 -79.71 12.93 82.53
N TYR A 202 -78.61 13.15 81.78
CA TYR A 202 -78.36 12.78 80.37
C TYR A 202 -76.91 12.25 80.15
N GLU A 203 -76.57 11.73 78.95
CA GLU A 203 -75.22 11.25 78.57
C GLU A 203 -74.68 11.95 77.30
N GLU A 204 -73.39 12.28 77.21
CA GLU A 204 -72.73 12.76 75.96
C GLU A 204 -71.98 11.65 75.18
N LYS A 205 -72.02 11.63 73.83
CA LYS A 205 -71.33 10.62 72.96
C LYS A 205 -70.61 11.23 71.73
N THR A 206 -69.43 10.70 71.36
CA THR A 206 -68.60 11.10 70.18
C THR A 206 -67.87 9.91 69.47
N LEU A 207 -67.26 10.11 68.28
CA LEU A 207 -66.50 9.10 67.47
C LEU A 207 -65.13 9.62 66.95
N SER A 208 -64.18 8.71 66.67
CA SER A 208 -62.83 8.97 66.11
C SER A 208 -62.32 7.90 65.10
N ALA A 209 -61.44 8.24 64.15
CA ALA A 209 -60.86 7.28 63.17
C ALA A 209 -59.40 7.62 62.78
N SER A 210 -58.59 6.63 62.40
CA SER A 210 -57.24 6.78 61.78
C SER A 210 -56.91 5.67 60.77
N VAL A 211 -56.01 5.94 59.80
CA VAL A 211 -55.53 4.98 58.78
C VAL A 211 -54.05 5.24 58.41
N THR A 212 -53.29 4.20 58.04
CA THR A 212 -51.91 4.27 57.51
C THR A 212 -51.75 3.42 56.26
N ILE A 213 -50.62 3.58 55.55
CA ILE A 213 -50.17 2.76 54.41
C ILE A 213 -48.72 2.35 54.70
N ASP A 214 -48.38 1.08 54.48
CA ASP A 214 -47.01 0.56 54.61
C ASP A 214 -46.22 0.72 53.30
N GLY A 215 -44.92 0.43 53.33
CA GLY A 215 -44.05 0.43 52.14
C GLY A 215 -44.57 -0.49 51.03
N VAL A 216 -44.37 -0.08 49.78
CA VAL A 216 -44.74 -0.88 48.59
C VAL A 216 -43.60 -1.84 48.29
N THR A 217 -43.82 -3.15 48.40
CA THR A 217 -42.72 -4.16 48.42
C THR A 217 -41.77 -3.98 49.62
N ALA A 218 -40.72 -4.80 49.71
CA ALA A 218 -39.79 -4.76 50.84
C ALA A 218 -38.82 -3.57 50.79
N ASP A 219 -38.54 -3.02 49.62
CA ASP A 219 -37.56 -1.94 49.41
C ASP A 219 -38.20 -0.61 48.94
N ASN A 220 -39.53 -0.53 48.87
CA ASN A 220 -40.27 0.65 48.41
C ASN A 220 -39.97 1.04 46.95
N ILE A 221 -39.45 0.09 46.18
CA ILE A 221 -39.14 0.21 44.75
C ILE A 221 -39.96 -0.85 44.01
N ILE A 222 -40.55 -0.47 42.88
CA ILE A 222 -41.08 -1.42 41.91
C ILE A 222 -40.00 -1.64 40.86
N ASN A 223 -39.39 -2.83 40.88
CA ASN A 223 -38.48 -3.30 39.84
C ASN A 223 -39.26 -3.90 38.64
N GLU A 224 -38.57 -4.23 37.54
CA GLU A 224 -39.20 -4.75 36.32
C GLU A 224 -39.97 -6.06 36.53
N LYS A 225 -39.49 -6.91 37.45
CA LYS A 225 -40.15 -8.15 37.79
C LYS A 225 -41.44 -7.89 38.56
N GLU A 226 -41.36 -7.08 39.61
CA GLU A 226 -42.48 -6.66 40.46
C GLU A 226 -43.55 -5.91 39.67
N ALA A 227 -43.15 -5.15 38.64
CA ALA A 227 -44.06 -4.50 37.70
C ALA A 227 -44.96 -5.48 36.92
N THR A 228 -44.64 -6.78 36.91
CA THR A 228 -45.44 -7.83 36.24
C THR A 228 -46.13 -8.80 37.20
N GLU A 229 -45.85 -8.70 38.50
CA GLU A 229 -46.44 -9.55 39.55
C GLU A 229 -47.58 -8.82 40.27
N THR A 230 -48.40 -9.54 41.04
CA THR A 230 -49.39 -8.92 41.93
C THR A 230 -48.72 -8.50 43.24
N ILE A 231 -48.76 -7.21 43.58
CA ILE A 231 -48.21 -6.62 44.79
C ILE A 231 -49.31 -6.39 45.81
N THR A 232 -49.14 -6.89 47.03
CA THR A 232 -50.11 -6.65 48.11
C THR A 232 -49.74 -5.40 48.89
N LEU A 233 -50.63 -4.41 48.87
CA LEU A 233 -50.54 -3.20 49.67
C LEU A 233 -51.08 -3.46 51.07
N HIS A 234 -50.47 -2.85 52.08
CA HIS A 234 -50.82 -3.03 53.48
C HIS A 234 -50.96 -1.69 54.19
N GLY A 235 -51.65 -1.69 55.33
CA GLY A 235 -51.68 -0.57 56.25
C GLY A 235 -52.52 -0.87 57.49
N THR A 236 -52.56 0.08 58.43
CA THR A 236 -53.24 -0.09 59.73
C THR A 236 -54.37 0.91 59.91
N VAL A 237 -55.31 0.64 60.82
CA VAL A 237 -56.39 1.57 61.20
C VAL A 237 -56.52 1.67 62.73
N GLY A 238 -57.15 2.74 63.23
CA GLY A 238 -57.35 2.96 64.67
C GLY A 238 -58.52 3.89 65.00
N GLY A 239 -58.67 4.23 66.28
CA GLY A 239 -59.85 4.94 66.81
C GLY A 239 -61.02 4.00 67.05
N ASP A 240 -62.22 4.43 66.70
CA ASP A 240 -63.48 3.66 66.78
C ASP A 240 -63.75 2.80 65.53
N VAL A 241 -62.77 2.71 64.62
CA VAL A 241 -62.80 1.81 63.46
C VAL A 241 -62.75 0.36 63.92
N LYS A 242 -63.60 -0.48 63.33
CA LYS A 242 -63.81 -1.88 63.72
C LYS A 242 -63.60 -2.81 62.54
N VAL A 243 -63.39 -4.09 62.84
CA VAL A 243 -63.37 -5.15 61.84
C VAL A 243 -64.65 -5.10 61.00
N GLY A 244 -64.48 -5.09 59.67
CA GLY A 244 -65.56 -4.98 58.72
C GLY A 244 -65.82 -3.56 58.19
N ASP A 245 -65.28 -2.51 58.81
CA ASP A 245 -65.34 -1.17 58.24
C ASP A 245 -64.58 -1.11 56.91
N GLU A 246 -65.04 -0.28 55.96
CA GLU A 246 -64.47 -0.21 54.61
C GLU A 246 -63.29 0.77 54.55
N VAL A 247 -62.17 0.33 53.98
CA VAL A 247 -61.02 1.19 53.62
C VAL A 247 -60.97 1.31 52.10
N THR A 248 -60.93 2.55 51.61
CA THR A 248 -60.79 2.87 50.18
C THR A 248 -59.35 3.28 49.89
N ILE A 249 -58.66 2.55 49.02
CA ILE A 249 -57.29 2.81 48.58
C ILE A 249 -57.34 3.38 47.16
N THR A 250 -56.61 4.44 46.88
CA THR A 250 -56.52 5.06 45.56
C THR A 250 -55.10 4.97 45.03
N VAL A 251 -54.94 4.44 43.81
CA VAL A 251 -53.67 4.39 43.07
C VAL A 251 -53.92 4.96 41.68
N ASP A 252 -53.15 5.98 41.28
CA ASP A 252 -53.33 6.72 40.01
C ASP A 252 -54.79 7.16 39.74
N GLY A 253 -55.50 7.60 40.79
CA GLY A 253 -56.90 8.02 40.71
C GLY A 253 -57.93 6.89 40.59
N LYS A 254 -57.51 5.62 40.53
CA LYS A 254 -58.39 4.46 40.56
C LYS A 254 -58.61 3.99 42.00
N GLN A 255 -59.87 3.89 42.40
CA GLN A 255 -60.27 3.45 43.73
C GLN A 255 -60.42 1.93 43.82
N TYR A 256 -59.89 1.39 44.91
CA TYR A 256 -59.98 0.02 45.33
C TYR A 256 -60.55 -0.02 46.75
N LYS A 257 -61.34 -1.04 47.06
CA LYS A 257 -61.99 -1.17 48.36
C LYS A 257 -61.57 -2.46 49.02
N THR A 258 -61.28 -2.38 50.30
CA THR A 258 -61.03 -3.54 51.16
C THR A 258 -61.72 -3.32 52.50
N SER A 259 -61.77 -4.33 53.34
CA SER A 259 -62.33 -4.22 54.68
C SER A 259 -61.23 -4.27 55.72
N VAL A 260 -61.45 -3.60 56.85
CA VAL A 260 -60.61 -3.72 58.03
C VAL A 260 -60.65 -5.17 58.53
N THR A 261 -59.47 -5.72 58.73
CA THR A 261 -59.21 -7.06 59.23
C THR A 261 -58.36 -6.97 60.49
N GLU A 262 -58.42 -7.99 61.35
CA GLU A 262 -57.56 -8.10 62.52
C GLU A 262 -56.51 -9.17 62.28
N ASN A 263 -55.23 -8.82 62.39
CA ASN A 263 -54.11 -9.75 62.36
C ASN A 263 -53.25 -9.52 63.59
N ASP A 264 -53.02 -10.57 64.38
CA ASP A 264 -52.21 -10.56 65.62
C ASP A 264 -52.61 -9.45 66.64
N GLY A 265 -53.90 -9.13 66.73
CA GLY A 265 -54.43 -8.14 67.66
C GLY A 265 -54.31 -6.68 67.21
N GLN A 266 -53.88 -6.44 65.96
CA GLN A 266 -53.85 -5.12 65.32
C GLN A 266 -54.85 -5.05 64.17
N LEU A 267 -55.61 -3.96 64.11
CA LEU A 267 -56.52 -3.68 63.00
C LEU A 267 -55.75 -3.11 61.82
N GLY A 268 -55.95 -3.70 60.64
CA GLY A 268 -55.33 -3.24 59.42
C GLY A 268 -56.06 -3.71 58.17
N TRP A 269 -55.49 -3.40 57.03
CA TRP A 269 -56.05 -3.70 55.73
C TRP A 269 -54.98 -4.24 54.79
N ALA A 270 -55.42 -5.06 53.85
CA ALA A 270 -54.56 -5.58 52.79
C ALA A 270 -55.32 -5.50 51.47
N LEU A 271 -54.60 -5.17 50.39
CA LEU A 271 -55.17 -5.05 49.06
C LEU A 271 -54.17 -5.53 48.00
N PRO A 272 -54.43 -6.66 47.32
CA PRO A 272 -53.65 -7.04 46.15
C PRO A 272 -53.94 -6.11 44.97
N VAL A 273 -52.88 -5.58 44.36
CA VAL A 273 -52.88 -4.70 43.19
C VAL A 273 -51.90 -5.26 42.16
N ASP A 274 -52.27 -5.30 40.88
CA ASP A 274 -51.32 -5.68 39.84
C ASP A 274 -50.16 -4.68 39.81
N GLY A 275 -48.92 -5.17 39.88
CA GLY A 275 -47.71 -4.34 39.90
C GLY A 275 -47.59 -3.43 38.70
N SER A 276 -48.21 -3.79 37.56
CA SER A 276 -48.28 -2.94 36.38
C SER A 276 -49.06 -1.64 36.62
N VAL A 277 -50.02 -1.64 37.55
CA VAL A 277 -50.75 -0.44 37.97
C VAL A 277 -49.83 0.51 38.73
N LEU A 278 -48.93 -0.04 39.56
CA LEU A 278 -47.96 0.75 40.31
C LEU A 278 -46.84 1.25 39.37
N ALA A 279 -46.29 0.38 38.52
CA ALA A 279 -45.22 0.72 37.58
C ALA A 279 -45.58 1.80 36.54
N HIS A 280 -46.87 1.92 36.20
CA HIS A 280 -47.35 2.87 35.18
C HIS A 280 -48.26 3.96 35.76
N ALA A 281 -48.25 4.15 37.08
CA ALA A 281 -48.94 5.27 37.70
C ALA A 281 -48.36 6.58 37.17
N LYS A 282 -49.20 7.60 36.95
CA LYS A 282 -48.69 8.93 36.56
C LYS A 282 -47.96 9.62 37.69
N VAL A 283 -48.29 9.22 38.92
CA VAL A 283 -47.69 9.66 40.17
C VAL A 283 -47.52 8.42 41.04
N ASP A 284 -46.28 8.16 41.48
CA ASP A 284 -45.92 7.00 42.29
C ASP A 284 -46.36 7.19 43.75
N GLN A 285 -47.66 7.33 43.99
CA GLN A 285 -48.27 7.58 45.29
C GLN A 285 -49.54 6.75 45.48
N ILE A 286 -49.77 6.31 46.71
CA ILE A 286 -50.97 5.60 47.17
C ILE A 286 -51.69 6.48 48.20
N GLN A 287 -53.01 6.54 48.14
CA GLN A 287 -53.83 7.19 49.16
C GLN A 287 -54.77 6.17 49.81
N ALA A 288 -55.07 6.28 51.10
CA ALA A 288 -56.02 5.43 51.82
C ALA A 288 -57.01 6.27 52.63
N HIS A 289 -58.28 5.88 52.66
CA HIS A 289 -59.38 6.59 53.33
C HIS A 289 -60.29 5.62 54.09
N VAL A 290 -60.73 5.98 55.30
CA VAL A 290 -61.72 5.25 56.11
C VAL A 290 -62.77 6.20 56.69
N SER A 291 -64.04 5.78 56.75
CA SER A 291 -65.17 6.57 57.26
C SER A 291 -66.15 5.68 58.05
N ILE A 292 -66.56 6.11 59.24
CA ILE A 292 -67.40 5.35 60.19
C ILE A 292 -68.57 6.20 60.74
N LYS A 293 -69.66 5.53 61.14
CA LYS A 293 -70.88 6.15 61.71
C LYS A 293 -71.51 5.30 62.82
N ASP A 294 -71.99 5.92 63.90
CA ASP A 294 -72.71 5.24 64.99
C ASP A 294 -74.25 5.34 64.88
N ASN A 295 -74.95 4.73 65.85
CA ASN A 295 -76.41 4.71 65.92
C ASN A 295 -77.02 6.02 66.48
N TYR A 296 -76.21 6.94 67.00
CA TYR A 296 -76.64 8.24 67.54
C TYR A 296 -76.44 9.37 66.51
N GLY A 297 -75.86 9.06 65.35
CA GLY A 297 -75.68 10.00 64.24
C GLY A 297 -74.26 10.56 64.11
N ASN A 298 -73.33 10.20 65.01
CA ASN A 298 -71.95 10.68 64.96
C ASN A 298 -71.19 10.03 63.78
N THR A 299 -70.28 10.77 63.14
CA THR A 299 -69.43 10.31 62.02
C THR A 299 -67.96 10.69 62.22
N ALA A 300 -67.01 9.85 61.79
CA ALA A 300 -65.56 10.14 61.79
C ALA A 300 -64.86 9.59 60.54
N GLU A 301 -63.85 10.30 60.03
CA GLU A 301 -63.10 9.94 58.81
C GLU A 301 -61.59 10.15 58.97
N ALA A 302 -60.77 9.40 58.23
CA ALA A 302 -59.31 9.56 58.19
C ALA A 302 -58.70 9.25 56.81
N ASN A 303 -57.56 9.88 56.49
CA ASN A 303 -56.83 9.74 55.24
C ASN A 303 -55.32 9.51 55.49
N ALA A 304 -54.63 8.81 54.59
CA ALA A 304 -53.18 8.67 54.54
C ALA A 304 -52.66 8.67 53.09
N GLU A 305 -51.40 9.07 52.89
CA GLU A 305 -50.70 9.04 51.60
C GLU A 305 -49.32 8.40 51.76
N HIS A 306 -48.82 7.69 50.75
CA HIS A 306 -47.49 7.06 50.76
C HIS A 306 -46.89 7.00 49.34
N ASP A 307 -45.66 7.48 49.21
CA ASP A 307 -44.92 7.51 47.93
C ASP A 307 -44.04 6.25 47.75
N TYR A 308 -43.90 5.79 46.52
CA TYR A 308 -42.95 4.74 46.10
C TYR A 308 -42.15 5.21 44.88
N THR A 309 -41.25 4.36 44.37
CA THR A 309 -40.49 4.67 43.14
C THR A 309 -40.50 3.49 42.19
N VAL A 310 -40.53 3.75 40.89
CA VAL A 310 -40.38 2.73 39.85
C VAL A 310 -38.98 2.84 39.25
N LYS A 311 -38.29 1.70 39.08
CA LYS A 311 -36.93 1.69 38.53
C LYS A 311 -36.76 0.67 37.41
N THR A 312 -36.24 1.14 36.27
CA THR A 312 -35.82 0.34 35.11
C THR A 312 -34.33 0.53 34.84
N LEU A 313 -33.72 -0.32 34.02
CA LEU A 313 -32.36 -0.11 33.49
C LEU A 313 -32.38 0.14 31.99
N ASP A 314 -31.39 0.90 31.50
CA ASP A 314 -31.11 1.07 30.06
C ASP A 314 -29.65 0.69 29.75
N ALA A 315 -29.37 0.12 28.59
CA ALA A 315 -28.01 -0.18 28.16
C ALA A 315 -27.88 -0.06 26.63
N SER A 316 -26.73 0.44 26.18
CA SER A 316 -26.34 0.38 24.77
C SER A 316 -24.87 0.01 24.63
N ILE A 317 -24.53 -0.61 23.50
CA ILE A 317 -23.16 -0.95 23.12
C ILE A 317 -22.99 -0.74 21.61
N THR A 318 -21.81 -0.28 21.18
CA THR A 318 -21.39 -0.25 19.79
C THR A 318 -20.08 -1.00 19.63
N ILE A 319 -19.74 -1.33 18.39
CA ILE A 319 -18.44 -1.81 17.95
C ILE A 319 -17.98 -0.80 16.90
N ASP A 320 -16.77 -0.27 17.03
CA ASP A 320 -16.18 0.60 16.02
C ASP A 320 -15.58 -0.26 14.88
N ASP A 321 -15.19 0.38 13.78
CA ASP A 321 -14.55 -0.31 12.66
C ASP A 321 -13.33 -1.13 13.11
N VAL A 322 -13.17 -2.31 12.51
CA VAL A 322 -12.01 -3.19 12.76
C VAL A 322 -10.83 -2.61 12.01
N THR A 323 -9.80 -2.14 12.71
CA THR A 323 -8.74 -1.28 12.13
C THR A 323 -9.32 0.03 11.59
N SER A 324 -8.51 0.87 10.95
CA SER A 324 -8.97 2.19 10.47
C SER A 324 -9.84 2.14 9.23
N ASP A 325 -9.83 1.04 8.47
CA ASP A 325 -10.52 0.90 7.19
C ASP A 325 -11.56 -0.23 7.16
N ASN A 326 -11.81 -0.86 8.30
CA ASN A 326 -12.73 -1.99 8.46
C ASN A 326 -12.36 -3.23 7.63
N VAL A 327 -11.08 -3.34 7.23
CA VAL A 327 -10.55 -4.47 6.46
C VAL A 327 -9.36 -5.06 7.21
N ILE A 328 -9.28 -6.39 7.24
CA ILE A 328 -8.10 -7.11 7.71
C ILE A 328 -7.20 -7.40 6.52
N SER A 329 -6.07 -6.70 6.43
CA SER A 329 -4.97 -7.01 5.52
C SER A 329 -4.14 -8.21 6.01
N LYS A 330 -3.24 -8.70 5.16
CA LYS A 330 -2.30 -9.79 5.48
C LYS A 330 -1.33 -9.42 6.62
N GLU A 331 -0.89 -8.17 6.68
CA GLU A 331 -0.02 -7.69 7.77
C GLU A 331 -0.79 -7.61 9.08
N GLU A 332 -2.02 -7.09 9.05
CA GLU A 332 -2.91 -7.03 10.21
C GLU A 332 -3.30 -8.43 10.69
N ALA A 333 -3.50 -9.39 9.79
CA ALA A 333 -3.75 -10.80 10.12
C ALA A 333 -2.59 -11.45 10.89
N ALA A 334 -1.36 -10.93 10.77
CA ALA A 334 -0.18 -11.44 11.47
C ALA A 334 0.05 -10.82 12.86
N ASN A 335 -0.70 -9.78 13.22
CA ASN A 335 -0.54 -9.02 14.47
C ASN A 335 -1.82 -9.07 15.33
N ASP A 336 -1.73 -8.63 16.59
CA ASP A 336 -2.93 -8.46 17.42
C ASP A 336 -3.66 -7.17 17.03
N ILE A 337 -4.99 -7.27 16.89
CA ILE A 337 -5.89 -6.18 16.52
C ILE A 337 -6.67 -5.73 17.75
N LEU A 338 -6.63 -4.42 18.02
CA LEU A 338 -7.37 -3.82 19.11
C LEU A 338 -8.80 -3.50 18.67
N LEU A 339 -9.76 -4.32 19.09
CA LEU A 339 -11.18 -4.04 18.92
C LEU A 339 -11.63 -3.07 20.02
N HIS A 340 -12.51 -2.14 19.67
CA HIS A 340 -13.10 -1.21 20.63
C HIS A 340 -14.50 -0.76 20.24
N GLY A 341 -15.20 -0.12 21.16
CA GLY A 341 -16.50 0.47 20.93
C GLY A 341 -17.00 1.26 22.14
N GLN A 342 -18.20 1.83 22.04
CA GLN A 342 -18.79 2.66 23.07
C GLN A 342 -19.87 1.91 23.84
N VAL A 343 -20.17 2.37 25.07
CA VAL A 343 -21.35 1.92 25.84
C VAL A 343 -22.12 3.12 26.39
N GLY A 344 -23.42 2.96 26.62
CA GLY A 344 -24.30 4.00 27.14
C GLY A 344 -25.42 3.47 28.03
N GLY A 345 -26.34 4.35 28.44
CA GLY A 345 -27.40 4.04 29.40
C GLY A 345 -26.87 4.00 30.85
N ASP A 346 -27.30 3.00 31.61
CA ASP A 346 -26.90 2.72 32.99
C ASP A 346 -25.61 1.90 33.13
N VAL A 347 -24.93 1.63 32.00
CA VAL A 347 -23.63 0.96 31.97
C VAL A 347 -22.56 1.81 32.69
N LYS A 348 -21.76 1.18 33.55
CA LYS A 348 -20.78 1.82 34.43
C LYS A 348 -19.39 1.23 34.25
N LEU A 349 -18.40 1.99 34.71
CA LEU A 349 -17.01 1.52 34.78
C LEU A 349 -16.91 0.19 35.53
N GLY A 350 -16.23 -0.77 34.93
CA GLY A 350 -16.04 -2.11 35.49
C GLY A 350 -17.16 -3.11 35.17
N ASP A 351 -18.25 -2.72 34.49
CA ASP A 351 -19.21 -3.67 33.93
C ASP A 351 -18.50 -4.55 32.88
N THR A 352 -19.01 -5.77 32.68
CA THR A 352 -18.35 -6.77 31.83
C THR A 352 -18.90 -6.70 30.41
N VAL A 353 -17.99 -6.65 29.45
CA VAL A 353 -18.30 -6.77 28.02
C VAL A 353 -17.72 -8.09 27.52
N VAL A 354 -18.52 -8.84 26.76
CA VAL A 354 -18.11 -10.08 26.10
C VAL A 354 -18.16 -9.84 24.60
N ILE A 355 -17.06 -10.09 23.91
CA ILE A 355 -16.91 -9.97 22.47
C ILE A 355 -16.75 -11.38 21.92
N THR A 356 -17.56 -11.77 20.96
CA THR A 356 -17.52 -13.08 20.32
C THR A 356 -17.08 -12.93 18.86
N VAL A 357 -16.03 -13.64 18.48
CA VAL A 357 -15.51 -13.75 17.10
C VAL A 357 -15.39 -15.24 16.77
N ASP A 358 -16.06 -15.68 15.71
CA ASP A 358 -16.07 -17.09 15.27
C ASP A 358 -16.29 -18.11 16.42
N GLY A 359 -17.22 -17.79 17.33
CA GLY A 359 -17.55 -18.63 18.49
C GLY A 359 -16.56 -18.60 19.66
N HIS A 360 -15.52 -17.77 19.61
CA HIS A 360 -14.58 -17.54 20.71
C HIS A 360 -14.95 -16.27 21.49
N ASP A 361 -15.07 -16.40 22.82
CA ASP A 361 -15.43 -15.29 23.70
C ASP A 361 -14.20 -14.60 24.31
N TYR A 362 -14.14 -13.29 24.14
CA TYR A 362 -13.14 -12.39 24.69
C TYR A 362 -13.81 -11.47 25.71
N GLN A 363 -13.38 -11.54 26.97
CA GLN A 363 -13.96 -10.71 28.04
C GLN A 363 -13.11 -9.49 28.33
N THR A 364 -13.77 -8.34 28.44
CA THR A 364 -13.14 -7.09 28.88
C THR A 364 -14.05 -6.33 29.84
N LYS A 365 -13.58 -5.17 30.30
CA LYS A 365 -14.28 -4.27 31.21
C LYS A 365 -14.63 -2.98 30.52
N VAL A 366 -15.73 -2.37 30.93
CA VAL A 366 -16.05 -0.98 30.57
C VAL A 366 -15.01 -0.05 31.19
N ILE A 367 -14.40 0.76 30.33
CA ILE A 367 -13.34 1.71 30.63
C ILE A 367 -13.77 3.13 30.24
N GLU A 368 -13.04 4.13 30.72
CA GLU A 368 -13.20 5.53 30.28
C GLU A 368 -12.13 5.87 29.25
N ARG A 369 -12.53 6.39 28.09
CA ARG A 369 -11.65 6.86 27.01
C ARG A 369 -12.15 8.21 26.51
N ASN A 370 -11.30 9.22 26.52
CA ASN A 370 -11.62 10.59 26.06
C ASN A 370 -12.88 11.20 26.70
N GLY A 371 -13.19 10.84 27.95
CA GLY A 371 -14.37 11.33 28.68
C GLY A 371 -15.69 10.63 28.31
N GLN A 372 -15.64 9.50 27.59
CA GLN A 372 -16.77 8.63 27.28
C GLN A 372 -16.52 7.21 27.79
N LEU A 373 -17.59 6.48 28.10
CA LEU A 373 -17.51 5.06 28.45
C LEU A 373 -17.42 4.20 27.19
N GLY A 374 -16.51 3.23 27.21
CA GLY A 374 -16.32 2.31 26.10
C GLY A 374 -15.68 1.01 26.57
N TRP A 375 -15.27 0.19 25.62
CA TRP A 375 -14.59 -1.07 25.87
C TRP A 375 -13.49 -1.28 24.84
N GLN A 376 -12.51 -2.11 25.18
CA GLN A 376 -11.48 -2.53 24.22
C GLN A 376 -10.96 -3.92 24.56
N VAL A 377 -10.57 -4.69 23.54
CA VAL A 377 -9.93 -6.01 23.70
C VAL A 377 -9.00 -6.30 22.53
N GLU A 378 -7.85 -6.89 22.81
CA GLU A 378 -6.93 -7.36 21.78
C GLU A 378 -7.34 -8.76 21.32
N VAL A 379 -7.48 -8.93 20.01
CA VAL A 379 -7.79 -10.20 19.35
C VAL A 379 -6.71 -10.44 18.30
N ALA A 380 -6.12 -11.64 18.27
CA ALA A 380 -5.15 -11.99 17.23
C ALA A 380 -5.79 -11.81 15.84
N GLY A 381 -5.15 -11.05 14.96
CA GLY A 381 -5.64 -10.78 13.60
C GLY A 381 -5.88 -12.05 12.81
N SER A 382 -5.13 -13.12 13.09
CA SER A 382 -5.33 -14.44 12.50
C SER A 382 -6.68 -15.07 12.85
N VAL A 383 -7.29 -14.74 14.00
CA VAL A 383 -8.65 -15.17 14.35
C VAL A 383 -9.68 -14.45 13.48
N LEU A 384 -9.50 -13.13 13.28
CA LEU A 384 -10.37 -12.34 12.43
C LEU A 384 -10.24 -12.76 10.95
N ALA A 385 -9.02 -13.00 10.47
CA ALA A 385 -8.75 -13.39 9.09
C ALA A 385 -9.29 -14.79 8.72
N ASN A 386 -9.39 -15.70 9.68
CA ASN A 386 -9.83 -17.09 9.46
C ASN A 386 -11.24 -17.37 10.00
N ALA A 387 -11.98 -16.34 10.40
CA ALA A 387 -13.34 -16.51 10.89
C ALA A 387 -14.22 -17.13 9.79
N THR A 388 -15.17 -17.99 10.16
CA THR A 388 -16.12 -18.56 9.20
C THR A 388 -17.09 -17.53 8.61
N ALA A 389 -17.25 -16.40 9.30
CA ALA A 389 -17.92 -15.20 8.84
C ALA A 389 -17.20 -13.97 9.40
N ASP A 390 -17.00 -12.95 8.55
CA ASP A 390 -16.32 -11.70 8.90
C ASP A 390 -17.22 -10.79 9.77
N LYS A 391 -17.56 -11.26 10.98
CA LYS A 391 -18.52 -10.62 11.87
C LYS A 391 -18.11 -10.72 13.34
N ILE A 392 -18.29 -9.63 14.07
CA ILE A 392 -18.07 -9.51 15.50
C ILE A 392 -19.40 -9.31 16.19
N HIS A 393 -19.62 -10.02 17.31
CA HIS A 393 -20.74 -9.79 18.20
C HIS A 393 -20.24 -9.28 19.55
N ALA A 394 -20.86 -8.25 20.13
CA ALA A 394 -20.50 -7.74 21.44
C ALA A 394 -21.73 -7.65 22.34
N VAL A 395 -21.57 -8.02 23.61
CA VAL A 395 -22.63 -8.04 24.63
C VAL A 395 -22.13 -7.33 25.87
N VAL A 396 -22.91 -6.38 26.38
CA VAL A 396 -22.75 -5.83 27.73
C VAL A 396 -23.95 -6.20 28.57
N LYS A 397 -23.72 -6.71 29.78
CA LYS A 397 -24.77 -7.07 30.73
C LYS A 397 -24.59 -6.32 32.03
N ILE A 398 -25.65 -5.65 32.47
CA ILE A 398 -25.66 -4.85 33.69
C ILE A 398 -26.75 -5.31 34.65
N SER A 399 -26.54 -5.03 35.94
CA SER A 399 -27.51 -5.32 36.99
C SER A 399 -27.43 -4.28 38.09
N ASP A 400 -28.56 -3.94 38.70
CA ASP A 400 -28.60 -3.02 39.83
C ASP A 400 -28.95 -3.69 41.16
N LYS A 401 -29.03 -2.88 42.22
CA LYS A 401 -29.38 -3.36 43.58
C LYS A 401 -30.86 -3.68 43.76
N ALA A 402 -31.74 -3.19 42.89
CA ALA A 402 -33.18 -3.48 42.90
C ALA A 402 -33.50 -4.81 42.19
N GLY A 403 -32.50 -5.44 41.57
CA GLY A 403 -32.62 -6.72 40.89
C GLY A 403 -32.95 -6.63 39.40
N ASN A 404 -32.98 -5.42 38.84
CA ASN A 404 -33.11 -5.22 37.39
C ASN A 404 -31.86 -5.72 36.68
N THR A 405 -32.02 -6.35 35.52
CA THR A 405 -30.91 -6.74 34.65
C THR A 405 -31.20 -6.32 33.23
N GLU A 406 -30.25 -5.66 32.57
CA GLU A 406 -30.38 -5.27 31.17
C GLU A 406 -29.18 -5.80 30.38
N THR A 407 -29.40 -6.13 29.11
CA THR A 407 -28.38 -6.62 28.19
C THR A 407 -28.48 -5.88 26.87
N ALA A 408 -27.39 -5.23 26.46
CA ALA A 408 -27.28 -4.66 25.13
C ALA A 408 -26.33 -5.48 24.27
N THR A 409 -26.67 -5.63 23.00
CA THR A 409 -25.88 -6.38 22.02
C THR A 409 -25.61 -5.52 20.78
N ALA A 410 -24.44 -5.66 20.18
CA ALA A 410 -24.10 -5.08 18.90
C ALA A 410 -23.45 -6.14 17.99
N ASP A 411 -23.67 -5.97 16.69
CA ASP A 411 -23.07 -6.76 15.62
C ASP A 411 -22.31 -5.81 14.71
N HIS A 412 -21.14 -6.22 14.22
CA HIS A 412 -20.36 -5.45 13.25
C HIS A 412 -19.66 -6.36 12.27
N ASP A 413 -19.90 -6.12 10.98
CA ASP A 413 -19.28 -6.86 9.89
C ASP A 413 -17.97 -6.16 9.48
N TYR A 414 -16.93 -6.93 9.19
CA TYR A 414 -15.68 -6.47 8.60
C TYR A 414 -15.41 -7.23 7.29
N LYS A 415 -14.27 -6.98 6.64
CA LYS A 415 -13.88 -7.73 5.44
C LYS A 415 -12.46 -8.27 5.59
N VAL A 416 -12.24 -9.52 5.23
CA VAL A 416 -10.90 -10.06 4.99
C VAL A 416 -10.63 -10.01 3.49
N THR A 417 -9.44 -9.56 3.10
CA THR A 417 -9.03 -9.54 1.70
C THR A 417 -7.73 -10.33 1.55
N ASP A 418 -7.71 -11.23 0.58
CA ASP A 418 -6.53 -11.98 0.16
C ASP A 418 -6.39 -11.76 -1.35
N LEU A 419 -5.15 -11.55 -1.80
CA LEU A 419 -4.85 -11.35 -3.21
C LEU A 419 -4.18 -12.61 -3.73
N ASN A 420 -4.68 -13.13 -4.86
CA ASN A 420 -3.98 -14.15 -5.62
C ASN A 420 -3.61 -13.62 -7.01
N VAL A 421 -2.47 -14.06 -7.52
CA VAL A 421 -2.10 -13.80 -8.91
C VAL A 421 -1.38 -15.01 -9.47
N THR A 422 -1.57 -15.25 -10.75
CA THR A 422 -0.86 -16.27 -11.52
C THR A 422 -0.38 -15.64 -12.81
N ILE A 423 0.76 -16.10 -13.32
CA ILE A 423 1.33 -15.71 -14.60
C ILE A 423 1.86 -16.93 -15.31
N THR A 424 1.88 -16.88 -16.64
CA THR A 424 2.53 -17.85 -17.53
C THR A 424 3.14 -17.13 -18.71
N VAL A 425 4.26 -17.63 -19.24
CA VAL A 425 4.77 -17.27 -20.56
C VAL A 425 4.26 -18.32 -21.56
N ASP A 426 3.33 -17.93 -22.43
CA ASP A 426 2.65 -18.84 -23.34
C ASP A 426 3.49 -19.11 -24.60
N SER A 427 4.15 -18.10 -25.15
CA SER A 427 5.00 -18.26 -26.34
C SER A 427 6.05 -17.16 -26.44
N ILE A 428 7.25 -17.54 -26.88
CA ILE A 428 8.34 -16.65 -27.30
C ILE A 428 8.54 -16.91 -28.79
N ASN A 429 8.52 -15.86 -29.60
CA ASN A 429 8.69 -15.93 -31.06
C ASN A 429 7.80 -17.00 -31.75
N ASP A 430 6.53 -17.12 -31.34
CA ASP A 430 5.61 -18.18 -31.82
C ASP A 430 6.15 -19.63 -31.67
N GLY A 431 7.07 -19.86 -30.74
CA GLY A 431 7.72 -21.15 -30.48
C GLY A 431 8.86 -21.47 -31.46
N LYS A 432 9.27 -20.51 -32.29
CA LYS A 432 10.48 -20.62 -33.12
C LYS A 432 11.68 -20.11 -32.34
N ALA A 433 12.85 -20.59 -32.70
CA ALA A 433 14.09 -20.00 -32.24
C ALA A 433 14.22 -18.55 -32.73
N ILE A 434 15.03 -17.79 -32.01
CA ILE A 434 15.41 -16.43 -32.36
C ILE A 434 16.68 -16.54 -33.21
N THR A 435 16.67 -15.95 -34.38
CA THR A 435 17.83 -15.97 -35.28
C THR A 435 18.80 -14.85 -34.91
N GLY A 436 20.09 -15.05 -35.15
CA GLY A 436 21.11 -14.00 -35.00
C GLY A 436 20.81 -12.77 -35.86
N GLU A 437 20.24 -12.96 -37.05
CA GLU A 437 19.76 -11.84 -37.88
C GLU A 437 18.63 -11.04 -37.20
N GLU A 438 17.70 -11.71 -36.52
CA GLU A 438 16.66 -11.05 -35.73
C GLU A 438 17.25 -10.29 -34.53
N HIS A 439 18.29 -10.86 -33.90
CA HIS A 439 19.03 -10.25 -32.81
C HIS A 439 19.74 -8.95 -33.26
N ASP A 440 20.58 -9.02 -34.29
CA ASP A 440 21.46 -7.92 -34.72
C ASP A 440 20.71 -6.78 -35.39
N ASN A 441 19.69 -7.11 -36.18
CA ASN A 441 18.78 -6.10 -36.74
C ASN A 441 17.84 -5.51 -35.68
N ASN A 442 17.90 -6.02 -34.44
CA ASN A 442 17.06 -5.63 -33.32
C ASN A 442 15.57 -5.76 -33.64
N SER A 443 15.23 -6.84 -34.35
CA SER A 443 13.87 -7.12 -34.80
C SER A 443 12.95 -7.36 -33.59
N PRO A 444 11.70 -6.85 -33.61
CA PRO A 444 10.79 -7.04 -32.48
C PRO A 444 10.31 -8.49 -32.38
N ILE A 445 10.67 -9.15 -31.27
CA ILE A 445 10.24 -10.51 -30.93
C ILE A 445 8.98 -10.45 -30.09
N THR A 446 7.98 -11.25 -30.48
CA THR A 446 6.71 -11.32 -29.75
C THR A 446 6.81 -12.29 -28.58
N VAL A 447 6.56 -11.80 -27.36
CA VAL A 447 6.40 -12.62 -26.16
C VAL A 447 4.97 -12.49 -25.67
N THR A 448 4.30 -13.62 -25.49
CA THR A 448 2.90 -13.67 -25.01
C THR A 448 2.80 -14.47 -23.73
N GLY A 449 1.81 -14.15 -22.92
CA GLY A 449 1.51 -14.91 -21.72
C GLY A 449 0.12 -14.63 -21.17
N SER A 450 -0.33 -15.49 -20.27
CA SER A 450 -1.61 -15.38 -19.58
C SER A 450 -1.41 -14.96 -18.13
N VAL A 451 -2.35 -14.17 -17.60
CA VAL A 451 -2.42 -13.84 -16.16
C VAL A 451 -3.80 -14.18 -15.59
N GLY A 452 -3.84 -14.49 -14.30
CA GLY A 452 -5.07 -14.89 -13.61
C GLY A 452 -5.08 -14.49 -12.14
N GLY A 453 -6.15 -14.85 -11.44
CA GLY A 453 -6.40 -14.42 -10.06
C GLY A 453 -7.05 -13.04 -10.01
N ASP A 454 -6.56 -12.19 -9.12
CA ASP A 454 -7.03 -10.81 -8.90
C ASP A 454 -6.37 -9.77 -9.82
N ALA A 455 -5.53 -10.21 -10.77
CA ALA A 455 -4.98 -9.35 -11.80
C ALA A 455 -6.06 -8.67 -12.64
N LYS A 456 -5.78 -7.44 -13.08
CA LYS A 456 -6.71 -6.57 -13.83
C LYS A 456 -5.99 -5.95 -15.02
N VAL A 457 -6.77 -5.56 -16.03
CA VAL A 457 -6.27 -4.78 -17.17
C VAL A 457 -5.56 -3.52 -16.66
N GLY A 458 -4.31 -3.33 -17.08
CA GLY A 458 -3.45 -2.22 -16.67
C GLY A 458 -2.44 -2.55 -15.57
N ASP A 459 -2.51 -3.71 -14.92
CA ASP A 459 -1.43 -4.21 -14.07
C ASP A 459 -0.14 -4.41 -14.88
N THR A 460 1.02 -4.30 -14.25
CA THR A 460 2.32 -4.43 -14.94
C THR A 460 2.85 -5.85 -14.82
N VAL A 461 3.23 -6.42 -15.97
CA VAL A 461 4.09 -7.60 -16.07
C VAL A 461 5.48 -7.10 -16.46
N THR A 462 6.50 -7.54 -15.75
CA THR A 462 7.90 -7.26 -16.09
C THR A 462 8.52 -8.53 -16.65
N LEU A 463 9.03 -8.46 -17.88
CA LEU A 463 9.80 -9.52 -18.53
C LEU A 463 11.28 -9.20 -18.35
N GLN A 464 12.03 -10.08 -17.70
CA GLN A 464 13.47 -9.98 -17.52
C GLN A 464 14.16 -10.96 -18.49
N LEU A 465 15.14 -10.45 -19.24
CA LEU A 465 15.97 -11.20 -20.20
C LEU A 465 17.43 -10.84 -19.93
N GLY A 466 18.17 -11.73 -19.27
CA GLY A 466 19.51 -11.39 -18.75
C GLY A 466 19.48 -10.13 -17.88
N ASP A 467 20.27 -9.12 -18.24
CA ASP A 467 20.33 -7.82 -17.55
C ASP A 467 19.28 -6.81 -18.04
N LYS A 468 18.52 -7.14 -19.10
CA LYS A 468 17.51 -6.25 -19.70
C LYS A 468 16.12 -6.56 -19.17
N SER A 469 15.24 -5.56 -19.15
CA SER A 469 13.84 -5.73 -18.77
C SER A 469 12.88 -4.92 -19.63
N VAL A 470 11.67 -5.46 -19.79
CA VAL A 470 10.55 -4.82 -20.50
C VAL A 470 9.30 -4.90 -19.64
N ASP A 471 8.70 -3.76 -19.35
CA ASP A 471 7.39 -3.67 -18.71
C ASP A 471 6.28 -3.66 -19.75
N VAL A 472 5.33 -4.59 -19.61
CA VAL A 472 4.12 -4.69 -20.43
C VAL A 472 2.88 -4.62 -19.55
N LYS A 473 1.76 -4.19 -20.12
CA LYS A 473 0.49 -4.08 -19.42
C LYS A 473 -0.39 -5.30 -19.66
N VAL A 474 -1.04 -5.76 -18.60
CA VAL A 474 -2.10 -6.76 -18.70
C VAL A 474 -3.23 -6.23 -19.56
N GLU A 475 -3.66 -7.04 -20.53
CA GLU A 475 -4.72 -6.76 -21.50
C GLU A 475 -5.83 -7.83 -21.46
N ASP A 476 -7.00 -7.49 -22.01
CA ASP A 476 -8.11 -8.43 -22.19
C ASP A 476 -7.94 -9.15 -23.54
N GLN A 477 -7.69 -10.46 -23.49
CA GLN A 477 -7.55 -11.31 -24.68
C GLN A 477 -8.90 -11.89 -25.15
N GLY A 478 -10.01 -11.46 -24.54
CA GLY A 478 -11.36 -11.91 -24.86
C GLY A 478 -11.78 -13.16 -24.10
N ASN A 479 -13.10 -13.41 -24.07
CA ASN A 479 -13.72 -14.51 -23.31
C ASN A 479 -13.40 -14.51 -21.79
N GLY A 480 -13.04 -13.34 -21.24
CA GLY A 480 -12.70 -13.20 -19.83
C GLY A 480 -11.31 -13.72 -19.46
N LYS A 481 -10.41 -13.90 -20.44
CA LYS A 481 -9.00 -14.22 -20.20
C LYS A 481 -8.15 -12.95 -20.23
N LEU A 482 -7.32 -12.79 -19.22
CA LEU A 482 -6.32 -11.74 -19.16
C LEU A 482 -4.97 -12.31 -19.58
N GLY A 483 -4.17 -11.50 -20.25
CA GLY A 483 -2.83 -11.86 -20.68
C GLY A 483 -1.99 -10.63 -21.00
N TYR A 484 -0.89 -10.84 -21.69
CA TYR A 484 -0.02 -9.77 -22.17
C TYR A 484 0.64 -10.18 -23.49
N THR A 485 0.94 -9.17 -24.30
CA THR A 485 1.69 -9.30 -25.54
C THR A 485 2.77 -8.21 -25.54
N ALA A 486 4.04 -8.61 -25.47
CA ALA A 486 5.19 -7.71 -25.52
C ALA A 486 5.90 -7.84 -26.87
N GLN A 487 6.33 -6.70 -27.41
CA GLN A 487 7.27 -6.63 -28.53
C GLN A 487 8.63 -6.29 -27.93
N VAL A 488 9.45 -7.30 -27.72
CA VAL A 488 10.76 -7.17 -27.07
C VAL A 488 11.81 -7.03 -28.18
N PRO A 489 12.73 -6.05 -28.09
CA PRO A 489 13.80 -5.91 -29.10
C PRO A 489 14.66 -7.19 -29.16
N GLY A 490 15.01 -7.66 -30.36
CA GLY A 490 15.79 -8.88 -30.58
C GLY A 490 17.10 -8.92 -29.79
N SER A 491 17.80 -7.78 -29.74
CA SER A 491 19.03 -7.55 -28.93
C SER A 491 18.87 -7.72 -27.40
N TYR A 492 17.68 -8.06 -26.88
CA TYR A 492 17.50 -8.36 -25.46
C TYR A 492 17.59 -9.86 -25.18
N PHE A 493 17.49 -10.67 -26.23
CA PHE A 493 17.55 -12.12 -26.14
C PHE A 493 19.00 -12.55 -26.27
N GLU A 494 19.72 -12.50 -25.15
CA GLU A 494 21.08 -13.02 -25.05
C GLU A 494 21.03 -14.46 -24.53
N PRO A 495 21.57 -15.45 -25.28
CA PRO A 495 21.68 -16.82 -24.83
C PRO A 495 22.53 -16.95 -23.55
N ASN A 496 22.30 -18.05 -22.85
CA ASN A 496 23.05 -18.41 -21.66
C ASN A 496 24.50 -18.71 -22.04
N GLN A 497 25.46 -18.12 -21.32
CA GLN A 497 26.87 -18.43 -21.50
C GLN A 497 27.25 -19.89 -21.21
N ASN A 498 26.38 -20.69 -20.59
CA ASN A 498 26.67 -22.10 -20.28
C ASN A 498 26.61 -23.03 -21.52
N HIS A 499 26.02 -22.57 -22.62
CA HIS A 499 25.96 -23.36 -23.87
C HIS A 499 25.73 -22.51 -25.13
N GLY A 500 25.52 -21.19 -25.06
CA GLY A 500 25.37 -20.32 -26.25
C GLY A 500 24.08 -20.48 -27.08
N PHE A 501 23.35 -21.60 -26.92
CA PHE A 501 22.20 -21.93 -27.78
C PHE A 501 20.79 -21.62 -27.23
N SER A 502 20.62 -21.30 -25.95
CA SER A 502 19.27 -21.02 -25.40
C SER A 502 19.32 -20.00 -24.26
N GLY A 503 18.22 -19.30 -24.03
CA GLY A 503 18.05 -18.29 -22.98
C GLY A 503 16.73 -18.44 -22.25
N ASP A 504 16.53 -17.69 -21.16
CA ASP A 504 15.27 -17.69 -20.41
C ASP A 504 14.61 -16.30 -20.38
N VAL A 505 13.28 -16.28 -20.50
CA VAL A 505 12.46 -15.10 -20.18
C VAL A 505 11.82 -15.32 -18.82
N HIS A 506 12.24 -14.52 -17.84
CA HIS A 506 11.66 -14.53 -16.49
C HIS A 506 10.56 -13.47 -16.40
N ALA A 507 9.30 -13.90 -16.38
CA ALA A 507 8.15 -13.02 -16.26
C ALA A 507 7.71 -12.88 -14.81
N THR A 508 7.60 -11.65 -14.31
CA THR A 508 7.09 -11.35 -12.98
C THR A 508 5.87 -10.44 -13.07
N ILE A 509 4.83 -10.74 -12.28
CA ILE A 509 3.73 -9.82 -12.01
C ILE A 509 3.66 -9.56 -10.51
N THR A 510 3.43 -8.31 -10.13
CA THR A 510 3.08 -7.93 -8.75
C THR A 510 1.87 -7.02 -8.78
N ILE A 511 0.81 -7.42 -8.08
CA ILE A 511 -0.41 -6.64 -7.91
C ILE A 511 -0.54 -6.17 -6.47
N SER A 512 -1.22 -5.05 -6.27
CA SER A 512 -1.58 -4.55 -4.95
C SER A 512 -3.01 -4.03 -4.92
N ASP A 513 -3.62 -4.09 -3.74
CA ASP A 513 -4.92 -3.48 -3.49
C ASP A 513 -4.78 -2.14 -2.74
N THR A 514 -5.91 -1.48 -2.51
CA THR A 514 -5.98 -0.22 -1.78
C THR A 514 -5.72 -0.37 -0.28
N TYR A 515 -5.62 -1.59 0.23
CA TYR A 515 -5.48 -1.95 1.65
C TYR A 515 -4.03 -2.38 1.98
N GLY A 516 -3.10 -2.26 1.01
CA GLY A 516 -1.69 -2.56 1.21
C GLY A 516 -1.32 -4.04 1.03
N ASN A 517 -2.25 -4.90 0.64
CA ASN A 517 -1.91 -6.28 0.29
C ASN A 517 -1.21 -6.31 -1.06
N SER A 518 -0.25 -7.22 -1.20
CA SER A 518 0.38 -7.53 -2.47
C SER A 518 0.44 -9.03 -2.72
N ALA A 519 0.35 -9.40 -3.99
CA ALA A 519 0.58 -10.75 -4.46
C ALA A 519 1.49 -10.69 -5.69
N SER A 520 2.41 -11.65 -5.78
CA SER A 520 3.34 -11.77 -6.89
C SER A 520 3.33 -13.20 -7.43
N ALA A 521 3.53 -13.33 -8.73
CA ALA A 521 3.76 -14.60 -9.39
C ALA A 521 4.89 -14.44 -10.40
N VAL A 522 5.59 -15.54 -10.63
CA VAL A 522 6.68 -15.62 -11.60
C VAL A 522 6.46 -16.84 -12.50
N ASP A 523 6.93 -16.76 -13.74
CA ASP A 523 7.05 -17.90 -14.64
C ASP A 523 8.30 -17.73 -15.50
N ASP A 524 8.96 -18.85 -15.78
CA ASP A 524 10.19 -18.92 -16.56
C ASP A 524 9.92 -19.72 -17.82
N LYS A 525 10.37 -19.21 -18.97
CA LYS A 525 10.30 -19.95 -20.22
C LYS A 525 11.59 -19.85 -21.02
N PRO A 526 12.17 -21.00 -21.40
CA PRO A 526 13.32 -21.01 -22.28
C PRO A 526 12.93 -20.65 -23.71
N TYR A 527 13.88 -20.09 -24.44
CA TYR A 527 13.87 -19.90 -25.88
C TYR A 527 15.21 -20.38 -26.45
N ASP A 528 15.19 -20.85 -27.69
CA ASP A 528 16.41 -21.23 -28.41
C ASP A 528 16.89 -20.03 -29.25
N GLY A 529 18.20 -19.83 -29.32
CA GLY A 529 18.87 -18.86 -30.16
C GLY A 529 19.75 -19.59 -31.16
N TYR A 530 19.65 -19.22 -32.44
CA TYR A 530 20.45 -19.81 -33.51
C TYR A 530 21.16 -18.72 -34.30
N GLY A 531 22.47 -18.85 -34.44
CA GLY A 531 23.25 -18.05 -35.37
C GLY A 531 22.97 -18.48 -36.81
N ARG A 532 23.93 -18.21 -37.69
CA ARG A 532 23.82 -18.56 -39.10
C ARG A 532 24.87 -19.57 -39.53
N VAL A 533 24.49 -20.36 -40.52
CA VAL A 533 25.41 -21.13 -41.34
C VAL A 533 25.62 -20.37 -42.64
N GLU A 534 26.77 -19.71 -42.78
CA GLU A 534 27.12 -18.90 -43.96
C GLU A 534 28.28 -19.56 -44.70
N ILE A 535 28.15 -19.67 -46.02
CA ILE A 535 29.15 -20.30 -46.87
C ILE A 535 29.38 -19.38 -48.06
N GLY A 536 30.59 -18.83 -48.15
CA GLY A 536 30.99 -17.94 -49.22
C GLY A 536 31.15 -18.63 -50.59
N GLY A 537 31.57 -17.84 -51.57
CA GLY A 537 31.76 -18.23 -52.97
C GLY A 537 32.99 -19.10 -53.19
N ASN A 538 33.70 -18.90 -54.29
CA ASN A 538 35.10 -19.37 -54.44
C ASN A 538 36.04 -18.17 -54.69
N ASP A 539 35.48 -16.96 -54.57
CA ASP A 539 36.16 -15.68 -54.73
C ASP A 539 36.37 -15.14 -53.32
N SER A 540 37.37 -14.28 -53.11
CA SER A 540 37.60 -13.66 -51.80
C SER A 540 36.36 -13.00 -51.21
N ASN A 541 36.02 -13.32 -49.97
CA ASN A 541 34.84 -12.88 -49.26
C ASN A 541 35.17 -12.21 -47.93
N ILE A 542 34.23 -11.38 -47.48
CA ILE A 542 34.20 -10.88 -46.10
C ILE A 542 32.90 -11.43 -45.48
N ILE A 543 33.03 -12.21 -44.43
CA ILE A 543 31.93 -12.90 -43.77
C ILE A 543 31.94 -12.50 -42.29
N ASP A 544 30.91 -11.76 -41.84
CA ASP A 544 30.85 -11.21 -40.47
C ASP A 544 29.77 -11.90 -39.64
N GLY A 545 30.08 -12.65 -38.59
CA GLY A 545 29.15 -13.41 -37.74
C GLY A 545 27.93 -12.63 -37.24
N THR A 546 26.86 -13.34 -36.88
CA THR A 546 25.73 -12.78 -36.17
C THR A 546 26.00 -12.72 -34.68
N GLY A 547 25.15 -12.08 -33.90
CA GLY A 547 25.32 -12.02 -32.44
C GLY A 547 25.18 -13.34 -31.68
N TYR A 548 25.19 -14.52 -32.31
CA TYR A 548 25.08 -15.85 -31.69
C TYR A 548 26.07 -16.84 -32.33
N ASN A 549 26.24 -18.02 -31.73
CA ASN A 549 27.04 -19.12 -32.27
C ASN A 549 26.78 -19.38 -33.77
N ASP A 550 27.78 -19.14 -34.61
CA ASP A 550 27.72 -19.25 -36.08
C ASP A 550 28.62 -20.36 -36.62
N ILE A 551 28.31 -20.79 -37.85
CA ILE A 551 29.19 -21.64 -38.67
C ILE A 551 29.50 -20.89 -39.95
N LEU A 552 30.75 -20.45 -40.10
CA LEU A 552 31.20 -19.63 -41.20
C LEU A 552 32.23 -20.41 -42.02
N VAL A 553 32.04 -20.44 -43.34
CA VAL A 553 32.91 -21.16 -44.27
C VAL A 553 33.23 -20.21 -45.43
N GLY A 554 34.50 -19.90 -45.66
CA GLY A 554 34.88 -18.94 -46.70
C GLY A 554 34.55 -19.44 -48.10
N ASP A 555 34.83 -20.72 -48.38
CA ASP A 555 34.60 -21.30 -49.72
C ASP A 555 33.49 -22.36 -49.80
N SER A 556 32.68 -22.28 -50.85
CA SER A 556 31.64 -23.28 -51.18
C SER A 556 32.18 -24.55 -51.82
N SER A 557 33.41 -24.54 -52.35
CA SER A 557 34.01 -25.70 -53.00
C SER A 557 35.52 -25.53 -53.14
N PRO A 558 36.27 -26.60 -53.41
CA PRO A 558 37.71 -26.48 -53.64
C PRO A 558 38.02 -25.51 -54.79
N VAL A 559 38.97 -24.60 -54.60
CA VAL A 559 39.49 -23.75 -55.67
C VAL A 559 40.12 -24.65 -56.75
N GLU A 560 39.49 -24.75 -57.92
CA GLU A 560 40.07 -25.51 -59.03
C GLU A 560 41.32 -24.77 -59.55
N ILE A 561 42.49 -25.42 -59.49
CA ILE A 561 43.74 -24.89 -60.06
C ILE A 561 43.58 -24.72 -61.59
N LYS A 562 43.13 -23.55 -62.04
CA LYS A 562 43.18 -23.16 -63.44
C LYS A 562 44.52 -22.50 -63.73
N ILE A 563 45.42 -23.23 -64.40
CA ILE A 563 46.67 -22.68 -64.95
C ILE A 563 46.34 -21.97 -66.28
N GLU A 564 45.61 -20.86 -66.19
CA GLU A 564 45.28 -20.01 -67.34
C GLU A 564 46.20 -18.78 -67.38
N PRO A 565 46.62 -18.30 -68.57
CA PRO A 565 47.43 -17.09 -68.67
C PRO A 565 46.70 -15.88 -68.08
N LYS A 566 47.34 -15.22 -67.12
CA LYS A 566 46.87 -13.94 -66.56
C LYS A 566 47.78 -12.78 -66.98
N THR A 567 47.22 -11.58 -67.07
CA THR A 567 47.99 -10.35 -67.27
C THR A 567 47.60 -9.32 -66.21
N ILE A 568 48.52 -9.05 -65.28
CA ILE A 568 48.37 -8.04 -64.23
C ILE A 568 49.23 -6.84 -64.60
N SER A 569 48.62 -5.68 -64.79
CA SER A 569 49.32 -4.44 -65.14
C SER A 569 49.18 -3.43 -64.02
N PHE A 570 50.25 -2.72 -63.72
CA PHE A 570 50.32 -1.59 -62.82
C PHE A 570 50.62 -0.34 -63.62
N ILE A 571 49.88 0.72 -63.38
CA ILE A 571 50.19 2.07 -63.83
C ILE A 571 50.52 2.89 -62.59
N LEU A 572 51.74 3.43 -62.55
CA LEU A 572 52.22 4.30 -61.48
C LEU A 572 52.41 5.72 -62.00
N ASP A 573 51.70 6.66 -61.41
CA ASP A 573 51.94 8.08 -61.57
C ASP A 573 53.29 8.46 -60.96
N THR A 574 54.12 9.13 -61.73
CA THR A 574 55.43 9.65 -61.33
C THR A 574 55.52 11.14 -61.63
N SER A 575 54.40 11.85 -61.72
CA SER A 575 54.36 13.32 -61.88
C SER A 575 54.96 14.04 -60.67
N LEU A 576 55.15 15.36 -60.78
CA LEU A 576 55.72 16.16 -59.68
C LEU A 576 54.82 16.17 -58.44
N SER A 577 53.50 16.16 -58.58
CA SER A 577 52.55 16.10 -57.43
C SER A 577 52.78 14.86 -56.56
N MET A 578 53.16 13.75 -57.16
CA MET A 578 53.51 12.50 -56.47
C MET A 578 54.74 12.63 -55.55
N GLY A 579 55.59 13.64 -55.75
CA GLY A 579 56.67 13.98 -54.82
C GLY A 579 56.20 14.70 -53.55
N GLY A 580 54.91 15.01 -53.43
CA GLY A 580 54.30 15.69 -52.28
C GLY A 580 54.32 14.82 -51.02
N LEU A 581 54.26 15.46 -49.86
CA LEU A 581 54.22 14.76 -48.58
C LEU A 581 52.92 13.99 -48.42
N ALA A 582 53.04 12.74 -48.02
CA ALA A 582 51.93 11.85 -47.70
C ALA A 582 51.68 11.80 -46.18
N ILE A 583 52.73 11.94 -45.38
CA ILE A 583 52.66 11.95 -43.91
C ILE A 583 53.17 13.30 -43.40
N PRO A 584 52.50 13.96 -42.43
CA PRO A 584 53.02 15.15 -41.78
C PRO A 584 54.40 14.88 -41.17
N PHE A 585 55.36 15.78 -41.39
CA PHE A 585 56.73 15.48 -40.95
C PHE A 585 56.89 15.29 -39.43
N SER A 586 56.08 15.95 -38.59
CA SER A 586 56.15 15.75 -37.14
C SER A 586 55.90 14.28 -36.78
N GLN A 587 54.92 13.66 -37.45
CA GLN A 587 54.60 12.26 -37.34
C GLN A 587 55.72 11.38 -37.91
N ALA A 588 56.27 11.71 -39.07
CA ALA A 588 57.37 10.96 -39.67
C ALA A 588 58.65 10.95 -38.82
N PHE A 589 58.96 12.07 -38.16
CA PHE A 589 60.08 12.16 -37.22
C PHE A 589 59.77 11.59 -35.83
N GLY A 590 58.54 11.12 -35.58
CA GLY A 590 58.13 10.58 -34.27
C GLY A 590 58.15 11.61 -33.15
N ILE A 591 57.94 12.88 -33.46
CA ILE A 591 57.99 13.99 -32.50
C ILE A 591 56.68 14.74 -32.40
N SER A 592 56.36 15.18 -31.18
CA SER A 592 55.17 16.00 -30.95
C SER A 592 55.22 17.28 -31.80
N PRO A 593 54.11 17.71 -32.43
CA PRO A 593 54.03 18.99 -33.13
C PRO A 593 54.42 20.21 -32.26
N ASP A 594 54.23 20.08 -30.94
CA ASP A 594 54.58 21.11 -29.95
C ASP A 594 56.07 21.11 -29.56
N GLU A 595 56.81 20.04 -29.90
CA GLU A 595 58.24 19.91 -29.63
C GLU A 595 59.01 21.01 -30.37
N LYS A 596 60.03 21.56 -29.70
CA LYS A 596 60.85 22.62 -30.31
C LYS A 596 62.09 22.04 -30.96
N ILE A 597 62.46 22.57 -32.11
CA ILE A 597 63.62 22.11 -32.87
C ILE A 597 64.81 23.04 -32.62
N SER A 598 65.95 22.45 -32.29
CA SER A 598 67.20 23.16 -31.97
C SER A 598 68.15 23.26 -33.16
N SER A 599 68.16 22.27 -34.07
CA SER A 599 68.93 22.31 -35.31
C SER A 599 68.36 21.37 -36.38
N VAL A 600 68.71 21.63 -37.65
CA VAL A 600 68.33 20.81 -38.80
C VAL A 600 69.56 20.53 -39.66
N LEU A 601 69.66 19.32 -40.21
CA LEU A 601 70.67 18.86 -41.15
C LEU A 601 69.98 18.42 -42.44
N TYR A 602 70.35 19.04 -43.55
CA TYR A 602 69.86 18.65 -44.87
C TYR A 602 71.01 18.70 -45.88
N ASP A 603 71.14 17.65 -46.70
CA ASP A 603 72.22 17.47 -47.70
C ASP A 603 73.63 17.71 -47.11
N GLY A 604 73.85 17.21 -45.89
CA GLY A 604 75.12 17.35 -45.17
C GLY A 604 75.44 18.75 -44.64
N LYS A 605 74.50 19.71 -44.72
CA LYS A 605 74.66 21.07 -44.18
C LYS A 605 73.82 21.27 -42.92
N MET A 606 74.50 21.53 -41.81
CA MET A 606 73.87 21.91 -40.55
C MET A 606 73.36 23.36 -40.61
N VAL A 607 72.12 23.57 -40.19
CA VAL A 607 71.51 24.86 -39.92
C VAL A 607 71.17 24.90 -38.43
N GLU A 608 72.03 25.56 -37.65
CA GLU A 608 71.74 25.84 -36.23
C GLU A 608 70.68 26.93 -36.12
N LEU A 609 69.62 26.65 -35.38
CA LEU A 609 68.52 27.60 -35.20
C LEU A 609 68.89 28.56 -34.06
N THR A 610 68.75 29.87 -34.29
CA THR A 610 69.13 30.91 -33.31
C THR A 610 68.34 30.87 -31.99
N LYS A 611 67.24 30.11 -31.96
CA LYS A 611 66.42 29.74 -30.81
C LYS A 611 65.74 28.41 -31.12
N ASN A 612 65.27 27.69 -30.10
CA ASN A 612 64.37 26.56 -30.28
C ASN A 612 63.05 27.08 -30.91
N VAL A 613 62.75 26.66 -32.14
CA VAL A 613 61.57 27.09 -32.94
C VAL A 613 60.51 25.99 -32.95
N SER A 614 59.25 26.28 -33.30
CA SER A 614 58.28 25.18 -33.51
C SER A 614 58.71 24.28 -34.65
N PHE A 615 58.20 23.06 -34.66
CA PHE A 615 58.37 22.12 -35.75
C PHE A 615 58.08 22.76 -37.13
N ASP A 616 56.92 23.41 -37.27
CA ASP A 616 56.54 24.10 -38.52
C ASP A 616 57.50 25.23 -38.91
N GLU A 617 57.99 26.01 -37.93
CA GLU A 617 58.99 27.06 -38.18
C GLU A 617 60.33 26.46 -38.64
N ALA A 618 60.74 25.31 -38.11
CA ALA A 618 61.96 24.62 -38.52
C ALA A 618 61.84 24.08 -39.95
N MET A 619 60.67 23.52 -40.29
CA MET A 619 60.36 23.06 -41.63
C MET A 619 60.25 24.23 -42.62
N GLU A 620 59.63 25.34 -42.25
CA GLU A 620 59.59 26.57 -43.07
C GLU A 620 61.01 27.11 -43.32
N ILE A 621 61.89 27.06 -42.32
CA ILE A 621 63.30 27.46 -42.44
C ILE A 621 64.05 26.50 -43.38
N MET A 622 63.79 25.20 -43.29
CA MET A 622 64.39 24.20 -44.16
C MET A 622 63.95 24.39 -45.61
N VAL A 623 62.67 24.68 -45.85
CA VAL A 623 62.07 24.85 -47.19
C VAL A 623 62.32 26.26 -47.77
N ARG A 624 62.70 27.24 -46.95
CA ARG A 624 62.93 28.64 -47.37
C ARG A 624 64.03 28.75 -48.42
N GLY A 625 63.66 29.18 -49.62
CA GLY A 625 64.57 29.37 -50.76
C GLY A 625 64.41 28.33 -51.87
N HIS A 626 63.54 27.34 -51.66
CA HIS A 626 63.10 26.34 -52.64
C HIS A 626 61.60 26.55 -52.92
N GLU A 627 61.16 26.39 -54.18
CA GLU A 627 59.77 26.69 -54.58
C GLU A 627 58.74 25.70 -54.00
N SER A 628 59.18 24.50 -53.63
CA SER A 628 58.39 23.48 -52.92
C SER A 628 59.32 22.40 -52.36
N ILE A 629 58.78 21.51 -51.53
CA ILE A 629 59.54 20.35 -51.04
C ILE A 629 59.93 19.36 -52.14
N LEU A 630 59.22 19.42 -53.27
CA LEU A 630 59.45 18.63 -54.49
C LEU A 630 60.85 18.87 -55.09
N HIS A 631 61.55 19.93 -54.68
CA HIS A 631 62.87 20.31 -55.18
C HIS A 631 64.02 19.93 -54.22
N PHE A 632 63.75 19.17 -53.14
CA PHE A 632 64.75 18.75 -52.15
C PHE A 632 65.56 17.50 -52.55
N GLY A 633 65.35 16.95 -53.74
CA GLY A 633 65.95 15.67 -54.11
C GLY A 633 65.32 14.56 -53.30
N TYR A 634 64.51 13.75 -53.96
CA TYR A 634 63.61 12.80 -53.33
C TYR A 634 64.34 11.72 -52.48
N ASN A 635 65.53 11.30 -52.90
CA ASN A 635 66.32 10.26 -52.22
C ASN A 635 67.28 10.82 -51.16
N LYS A 636 66.88 11.87 -50.41
CA LYS A 636 67.75 12.57 -49.45
C LYS A 636 67.31 12.33 -48.00
N GLU A 637 68.30 12.19 -47.12
CA GLU A 637 68.08 12.18 -45.68
C GLU A 637 67.94 13.60 -45.11
N VAL A 638 66.96 13.77 -44.22
CA VAL A 638 66.79 14.95 -43.38
C VAL A 638 66.95 14.52 -41.93
N SER A 639 67.77 15.23 -41.17
CA SER A 639 67.82 15.06 -39.72
C SER A 639 67.47 16.34 -38.99
N LEU A 640 66.85 16.21 -37.84
CA LEU A 640 66.61 17.32 -36.92
C LEU A 640 67.01 16.92 -35.50
N TRP A 641 67.25 17.92 -34.67
CA TRP A 641 67.48 17.75 -33.24
C TRP A 641 66.37 18.46 -32.48
N ASP A 642 65.74 17.74 -31.57
CA ASP A 642 64.71 18.31 -30.69
C ASP A 642 65.32 19.22 -29.60
N SER A 643 64.49 19.70 -28.68
CA SER A 643 64.94 20.61 -27.63
C SER A 643 65.77 19.92 -26.55
N HIS A 644 65.74 18.58 -26.53
CA HIS A 644 66.51 17.69 -25.67
C HIS A 644 67.79 17.19 -26.35
N ASN A 645 68.06 17.64 -27.58
CA ASN A 645 69.21 17.30 -28.39
C ASN A 645 69.23 15.82 -28.85
N VAL A 646 68.06 15.19 -28.98
CA VAL A 646 67.88 13.88 -29.62
C VAL A 646 67.82 14.06 -31.13
N LYS A 647 68.60 13.25 -31.87
CA LYS A 647 68.62 13.27 -33.33
C LYS A 647 67.50 12.40 -33.88
N HIS A 648 66.64 12.99 -34.71
CA HIS A 648 65.63 12.29 -35.49
C HIS A 648 66.03 12.35 -36.96
N THR A 649 65.95 11.24 -37.69
CA THR A 649 66.37 11.16 -39.11
C THR A 649 65.30 10.42 -39.89
N ILE A 650 64.93 10.96 -41.05
CA ILE A 650 64.07 10.31 -42.04
C ILE A 650 64.74 10.42 -43.41
N LYS A 651 64.40 9.54 -44.33
CA LYS A 651 64.57 9.85 -45.74
C LYS A 651 63.31 10.54 -46.25
N LEU A 652 63.48 11.48 -47.16
CA LEU A 652 62.34 12.10 -47.84
C LEU A 652 61.56 11.05 -48.65
N GLU A 653 62.21 9.96 -49.07
CA GLU A 653 61.54 8.91 -49.83
C GLU A 653 60.42 8.23 -49.06
N ASP A 654 60.66 7.93 -47.79
CA ASP A 654 59.75 7.22 -46.88
C ASP A 654 58.47 8.00 -46.51
N VAL A 655 58.35 9.27 -46.94
CA VAL A 655 57.27 10.17 -46.49
C VAL A 655 56.51 10.88 -47.61
N THR A 656 56.86 10.63 -48.87
CA THR A 656 56.09 11.17 -50.02
C THR A 656 55.09 10.16 -50.55
N ARG A 657 54.15 10.64 -51.37
CA ARG A 657 53.18 9.80 -52.06
C ARG A 657 53.85 8.75 -52.94
N ILE A 658 54.84 9.14 -53.75
CA ILE A 658 55.55 8.21 -54.65
C ILE A 658 56.36 7.15 -53.90
N GLY A 659 56.87 7.44 -52.70
CA GLY A 659 57.63 6.46 -51.92
C GLY A 659 56.79 5.37 -51.34
N LEU A 660 55.73 5.79 -50.66
CA LEU A 660 54.73 4.87 -50.13
C LEU A 660 54.06 4.10 -51.27
N ALA A 661 53.91 4.69 -52.48
CA ALA A 661 53.43 3.96 -53.67
C ALA A 661 54.35 2.81 -54.08
N LYS A 662 55.67 3.06 -54.11
CA LYS A 662 56.67 2.05 -54.48
C LYS A 662 56.70 0.93 -53.44
N GLU A 663 56.70 1.29 -52.17
CA GLU A 663 56.67 0.34 -51.05
C GLU A 663 55.42 -0.52 -51.11
N ALA A 664 54.23 0.09 -51.26
CA ALA A 664 52.97 -0.63 -51.42
C ALA A 664 52.98 -1.56 -52.63
N LEU A 665 53.53 -1.13 -53.77
CA LEU A 665 53.68 -1.99 -54.95
C LEU A 665 54.58 -3.20 -54.69
N ILE A 666 55.68 -3.04 -53.94
CA ILE A 666 56.59 -4.13 -53.58
C ILE A 666 55.86 -5.13 -52.67
N ASN A 667 55.19 -4.65 -51.63
CA ASN A 667 54.46 -5.48 -50.68
C ASN A 667 53.28 -6.21 -51.34
N THR A 668 52.60 -5.56 -52.28
CA THR A 668 51.54 -6.18 -53.09
C THR A 668 52.03 -7.36 -53.91
N LEU A 669 53.31 -7.39 -54.30
CA LEU A 669 53.88 -8.57 -54.95
C LEU A 669 53.94 -9.75 -53.98
N HIS A 670 54.35 -9.52 -52.74
CA HIS A 670 54.33 -10.56 -51.72
C HIS A 670 52.92 -11.08 -51.49
N THR A 671 51.92 -10.20 -51.47
CA THR A 671 50.51 -10.58 -51.41
C THR A 671 50.10 -11.48 -52.58
N LEU A 672 50.51 -11.14 -53.81
CA LEU A 672 50.22 -11.95 -55.00
C LEU A 672 51.04 -13.25 -55.05
N GLU A 673 52.24 -13.27 -54.49
CA GLU A 673 53.08 -14.47 -54.34
C GLU A 673 52.44 -15.48 -53.39
N ASN A 674 51.81 -15.01 -52.31
CA ASN A 674 51.10 -15.86 -51.36
C ASN A 674 49.80 -16.40 -51.96
N ALA A 675 49.08 -15.55 -52.70
CA ALA A 675 47.79 -15.90 -53.26
C ALA A 675 47.86 -16.80 -54.50
N TYR A 676 48.98 -16.82 -55.24
CA TYR A 676 49.14 -17.67 -56.43
C TYR A 676 50.18 -18.78 -56.23
N THR A 677 49.94 -19.95 -56.82
CA THR A 677 50.95 -21.01 -56.91
C THR A 677 52.13 -20.61 -57.82
N PRO A 678 53.34 -21.18 -57.62
CA PRO A 678 54.46 -20.99 -58.55
C PRO A 678 54.09 -21.30 -60.01
N GLU A 679 53.23 -22.29 -60.25
CA GLU A 679 52.73 -22.65 -61.58
C GLU A 679 51.81 -21.57 -62.18
N GLN A 680 50.94 -20.96 -61.38
CA GLN A 680 50.11 -19.82 -61.79
C GLN A 680 51.00 -18.58 -62.05
N LEU A 681 51.91 -18.25 -61.14
CA LEU A 681 52.85 -17.13 -61.29
C LEU A 681 53.73 -17.26 -62.54
N ALA A 682 54.14 -18.49 -62.89
CA ALA A 682 54.95 -18.74 -64.09
C ALA A 682 54.21 -18.41 -65.40
N VAL A 683 52.89 -18.55 -65.44
CA VAL A 683 52.07 -18.21 -66.62
C VAL A 683 51.55 -16.78 -66.58
N THR A 684 51.49 -16.14 -65.41
CA THR A 684 51.11 -14.73 -65.23
C THR A 684 52.15 -13.77 -65.81
N THR A 685 51.71 -12.72 -66.48
CA THR A 685 52.55 -11.64 -67.01
C THR A 685 52.29 -10.38 -66.21
N PHE A 686 53.34 -9.79 -65.65
CA PHE A 686 53.25 -8.54 -64.90
C PHE A 686 53.74 -7.39 -65.77
N ASN A 687 53.03 -6.28 -65.82
CA ASN A 687 53.48 -5.06 -66.50
C ASN A 687 53.54 -3.90 -65.52
N LEU A 688 54.57 -3.08 -65.57
CA LEU A 688 54.62 -1.80 -64.87
C LEU A 688 54.85 -0.68 -65.87
N ALA A 689 53.89 0.25 -65.93
CA ALA A 689 53.95 1.45 -66.74
C ALA A 689 54.06 2.68 -65.85
N THR A 690 54.92 3.63 -66.22
CA THR A 690 55.07 4.89 -65.50
C THR A 690 54.77 6.08 -66.42
N PHE A 691 54.25 7.15 -65.83
CA PHE A 691 53.96 8.39 -66.55
C PHE A 691 54.21 9.62 -65.68
N GLY A 692 54.59 10.72 -66.34
CA GLY A 692 54.80 12.06 -65.76
C GLY A 692 54.28 13.08 -66.76
N THR A 693 55.13 13.99 -67.29
CA THR A 693 54.84 14.90 -68.45
C THR A 693 54.27 14.21 -69.71
N GLY A 694 54.32 12.88 -69.74
CA GLY A 694 53.87 11.99 -70.80
C GLY A 694 54.16 10.54 -70.39
N TYR A 695 53.83 9.60 -71.28
CA TYR A 695 54.16 8.18 -71.09
C TYR A 695 55.69 7.94 -71.11
N GLN A 696 56.24 7.42 -70.02
CA GLN A 696 57.69 7.25 -69.85
C GLN A 696 58.17 5.86 -70.24
N GLY A 697 57.29 4.85 -70.15
CA GLY A 697 57.50 3.51 -70.68
C GLY A 697 56.75 2.43 -69.92
N THR A 698 56.77 1.20 -70.46
CA THR A 698 56.24 0.00 -69.81
C THR A 698 57.29 -1.10 -69.86
N THR A 699 57.41 -1.84 -68.77
CA THR A 699 58.24 -3.06 -68.69
C THR A 699 57.37 -4.24 -68.31
N SER A 700 57.57 -5.36 -68.99
CA SER A 700 56.99 -6.64 -68.57
C SER A 700 57.98 -7.44 -67.74
N PHE A 701 57.47 -8.05 -66.68
CA PHE A 701 58.20 -8.89 -65.75
C PHE A 701 57.59 -10.29 -65.70
N LYS A 702 58.45 -11.26 -65.40
CA LYS A 702 58.07 -12.65 -65.13
C LYS A 702 58.60 -13.07 -63.76
N TYR A 703 57.81 -13.85 -63.05
CA TYR A 703 58.20 -14.43 -61.78
C TYR A 703 59.31 -15.47 -61.97
N ASP A 704 60.41 -15.29 -61.25
CA ASP A 704 61.49 -16.26 -61.16
C ASP A 704 61.37 -17.04 -59.85
N PRO A 705 61.01 -18.34 -59.89
CA PRO A 705 60.79 -19.14 -58.68
C PRO A 705 62.09 -19.45 -57.92
N GLU A 706 63.27 -19.30 -58.53
CA GLU A 706 64.55 -19.51 -57.81
C GLU A 706 64.90 -18.32 -56.92
N SER A 707 64.75 -17.09 -57.46
CA SER A 707 65.05 -15.87 -56.71
C SER A 707 63.86 -15.31 -55.94
N LYS A 708 62.63 -15.81 -56.20
CA LYS A 708 61.37 -15.27 -55.69
C LYS A 708 61.23 -13.77 -55.99
N GLN A 709 61.51 -13.39 -57.24
CA GLN A 709 61.48 -11.98 -57.69
C GLN A 709 60.89 -11.87 -59.09
N LEU A 710 60.28 -10.72 -59.40
CA LEU A 710 59.84 -10.37 -60.74
C LEU A 710 61.01 -9.82 -61.57
N ILE A 711 61.42 -10.56 -62.60
CA ILE A 711 62.55 -10.22 -63.47
C ILE A 711 62.06 -9.59 -64.77
N ALA A 712 62.64 -8.46 -65.17
CA ALA A 712 62.30 -7.76 -66.41
C ALA A 712 62.63 -8.62 -67.64
N THR A 713 61.62 -8.91 -68.47
CA THR A 713 61.74 -9.74 -69.67
C THR A 713 61.57 -8.97 -70.97
N GLU A 714 60.73 -7.93 -70.98
CA GLU A 714 60.46 -7.12 -72.17
C GLU A 714 60.29 -5.64 -71.81
N THR A 715 60.64 -4.75 -72.75
CA THR A 715 60.55 -3.30 -72.56
C THR A 715 59.85 -2.66 -73.76
N PHE A 716 58.91 -1.75 -73.48
CA PHE A 716 58.03 -1.15 -74.48
C PHE A 716 58.09 0.39 -74.41
N ASN A 717 58.55 0.99 -75.51
CA ASN A 717 58.53 2.43 -75.80
C ASN A 717 58.97 3.35 -74.65
N LYS A 718 60.22 3.84 -74.67
CA LYS A 718 60.70 4.93 -73.79
C LYS A 718 60.62 6.28 -74.50
N ASP A 719 60.24 7.35 -73.81
CA ASP A 719 60.54 8.70 -74.33
C ASP A 719 62.06 8.90 -74.34
N VAL A 720 62.64 8.95 -75.53
CA VAL A 720 64.08 9.17 -75.75
C VAL A 720 64.56 10.52 -75.24
N ASN A 721 63.67 11.42 -74.81
CA ASN A 721 64.01 12.73 -74.27
C ASN A 721 63.89 12.85 -72.75
N ASP A 722 63.36 11.84 -72.05
CA ASP A 722 63.25 11.86 -70.58
C ASP A 722 64.37 11.04 -69.91
N ASN A 723 65.12 11.71 -69.04
CA ASN A 723 66.25 11.15 -68.32
C ASN A 723 65.94 10.83 -66.86
N HIS A 724 64.75 11.16 -66.34
CA HIS A 724 64.42 10.99 -64.92
C HIS A 724 64.01 9.54 -64.61
N ASN A 725 63.24 8.88 -65.50
CA ASN A 725 62.72 7.53 -65.27
C ASN A 725 63.17 6.55 -66.37
N PRO A 726 64.38 5.95 -66.26
CA PRO A 726 64.87 5.03 -67.26
C PRO A 726 64.21 3.64 -67.16
N LEU A 727 63.82 3.04 -68.28
CA LEU A 727 63.42 1.63 -68.30
C LEU A 727 64.51 0.73 -67.66
N PRO A 728 64.11 -0.32 -66.93
CA PRO A 728 65.03 -1.28 -66.34
C PRO A 728 65.82 -2.02 -67.41
N ILE A 729 67.04 -2.43 -67.04
CA ILE A 729 67.84 -3.30 -67.89
C ILE A 729 67.22 -4.71 -67.82
N LEU A 730 67.07 -5.38 -68.96
CA LEU A 730 66.57 -6.75 -68.99
C LEU A 730 67.38 -7.64 -68.04
N GLY A 731 66.69 -8.40 -67.19
CA GLY A 731 67.29 -9.18 -66.11
C GLY A 731 67.37 -8.47 -64.74
N ASN A 732 67.09 -7.17 -64.64
CA ASN A 732 66.89 -6.51 -63.35
C ASN A 732 65.53 -6.85 -62.74
N THR A 733 65.42 -6.74 -61.41
CA THR A 733 64.16 -6.97 -60.71
C THR A 733 63.25 -5.75 -60.80
N MET A 734 61.94 -5.95 -60.56
CA MET A 734 61.00 -4.83 -60.47
C MET A 734 61.32 -3.90 -59.29
N THR A 735 61.79 -4.45 -58.16
CA THR A 735 62.26 -3.68 -57.00
C THR A 735 63.41 -2.75 -57.37
N GLU A 736 64.44 -3.27 -58.06
CA GLU A 736 65.57 -2.46 -58.56
C GLU A 736 65.10 -1.33 -59.50
N TYR A 737 64.04 -1.55 -60.27
CA TYR A 737 63.48 -0.52 -61.15
C TYR A 737 62.75 0.58 -60.36
N LEU A 738 61.88 0.21 -59.41
CA LEU A 738 61.11 1.14 -58.59
C LEU A 738 62.04 2.10 -57.82
N GLU A 739 63.19 1.61 -57.34
CA GLU A 739 64.21 2.44 -56.68
C GLU A 739 64.75 3.57 -57.58
N THR A 740 64.75 3.39 -58.90
CA THR A 740 65.27 4.40 -59.85
C THR A 740 64.27 5.49 -60.22
N LEU A 741 62.99 5.33 -59.89
CA LEU A 741 61.95 6.27 -60.30
C LEU A 741 62.02 7.57 -59.48
N GLU A 742 61.94 8.71 -60.14
CA GLU A 742 61.86 10.02 -59.51
C GLU A 742 60.57 10.76 -59.95
N PRO A 743 59.93 11.53 -59.05
CA PRO A 743 58.77 12.32 -59.41
C PRO A 743 59.17 13.48 -60.34
N TRP A 744 58.57 13.55 -61.53
CA TRP A 744 58.85 14.53 -62.57
C TRP A 744 57.68 14.75 -63.54
N GLY A 745 57.49 16.01 -63.95
CA GLY A 745 56.52 16.38 -64.97
C GLY A 745 55.07 16.50 -64.48
N ALA A 746 54.11 16.49 -65.42
CA ALA A 746 52.69 16.76 -65.22
C ALA A 746 51.83 15.73 -65.97
N THR A 747 50.71 15.32 -65.41
CA THR A 747 49.99 14.10 -65.75
C THR A 747 49.36 14.02 -67.16
N ASP A 748 49.54 12.87 -67.85
CA ASP A 748 48.86 12.47 -69.10
C ASP A 748 48.32 11.02 -69.03
N TYR A 749 47.05 10.87 -68.63
CA TYR A 749 46.39 9.56 -68.48
C TYR A 749 46.06 8.88 -69.81
N ASP A 750 45.74 9.65 -70.86
CA ASP A 750 45.17 9.12 -72.11
C ASP A 750 46.18 8.19 -72.81
N ILE A 751 47.45 8.59 -72.87
CA ILE A 751 48.50 7.82 -73.57
C ILE A 751 48.89 6.56 -72.80
N VAL A 752 49.04 6.64 -71.47
CA VAL A 752 49.46 5.50 -70.65
C VAL A 752 48.38 4.42 -70.60
N LEU A 753 47.11 4.80 -70.40
CA LEU A 753 45.99 3.86 -70.39
C LEU A 753 45.87 3.13 -71.72
N LYS A 754 45.95 3.87 -72.83
CA LYS A 754 45.90 3.28 -74.17
C LYS A 754 47.01 2.24 -74.37
N ASN A 755 48.25 2.56 -74.01
CA ASN A 755 49.38 1.66 -74.22
C ASN A 755 49.29 0.39 -73.36
N VAL A 756 48.84 0.49 -72.11
CA VAL A 756 48.69 -0.67 -71.22
C VAL A 756 47.52 -1.56 -71.63
N LEU A 757 46.38 -0.97 -72.00
CA LEU A 757 45.22 -1.73 -72.48
C LEU A 757 45.52 -2.50 -73.78
N GLU A 758 46.43 -2.01 -74.63
CA GLU A 758 46.91 -2.72 -75.82
C GLU A 758 47.82 -3.93 -75.50
N LEU A 759 48.30 -4.09 -74.26
CA LEU A 759 49.09 -5.25 -73.82
C LEU A 759 48.23 -6.45 -73.38
N PHE A 760 46.99 -6.19 -72.99
CA PHE A 760 46.03 -7.22 -72.61
C PHE A 760 45.61 -8.09 -73.79
N LYS A 761 45.29 -9.35 -73.50
CA LYS A 761 44.95 -10.35 -74.52
C LYS A 761 43.52 -10.85 -74.33
N PRO A 762 42.74 -10.98 -75.42
CA PRO A 762 41.41 -11.56 -75.33
C PRO A 762 41.45 -13.00 -74.82
N GLY A 763 40.70 -13.27 -73.76
CA GLY A 763 40.61 -14.58 -73.11
C GLY A 763 41.66 -14.86 -72.02
N ASP A 764 42.61 -13.94 -71.79
CA ASP A 764 43.40 -13.92 -70.55
C ASP A 764 42.55 -13.26 -69.43
N ASP A 765 42.85 -13.57 -68.17
CA ASP A 765 42.36 -12.78 -67.04
C ASP A 765 43.20 -11.50 -66.92
N ASN A 766 42.60 -10.35 -67.24
CA ASN A 766 43.29 -9.08 -67.38
C ASN A 766 42.93 -8.14 -66.23
N THR A 767 43.92 -7.73 -65.43
CA THR A 767 43.74 -6.78 -64.31
C THR A 767 44.66 -5.57 -64.45
N LEU A 768 44.13 -4.39 -64.14
CA LEU A 768 44.86 -3.13 -64.10
C LEU A 768 44.72 -2.44 -62.74
N PHE A 769 45.84 -2.22 -62.06
CA PHE A 769 45.93 -1.31 -60.91
C PHE A 769 46.47 0.05 -61.36
N PHE A 770 45.76 1.13 -61.04
CA PHE A 770 46.11 2.49 -61.43
C PHE A 770 46.33 3.37 -60.20
N LEU A 771 47.57 3.73 -59.91
CA LEU A 771 47.97 4.50 -58.74
C LEU A 771 48.31 5.93 -59.16
N SER A 772 47.56 6.92 -58.67
CA SER A 772 47.78 8.34 -58.96
C SER A 772 47.18 9.22 -57.88
N ASP A 773 47.76 10.39 -57.66
CA ASP A 773 47.16 11.42 -56.83
C ASP A 773 46.16 12.31 -57.58
N GLY A 774 45.93 12.07 -58.87
CA GLY A 774 44.92 12.79 -59.63
C GLY A 774 45.28 14.24 -59.96
N GLU A 775 46.37 14.77 -59.41
CA GLU A 775 46.75 16.18 -59.47
C GLU A 775 47.56 16.48 -60.77
N ASP A 776 47.72 17.76 -61.13
CA ASP A 776 48.58 18.22 -62.24
C ASP A 776 48.17 17.89 -63.70
N THR A 777 46.88 17.72 -64.02
CA THR A 777 46.48 17.48 -65.43
C THR A 777 46.73 18.67 -66.38
N VAL A 778 47.33 18.40 -67.55
CA VAL A 778 47.63 19.42 -68.59
C VAL A 778 46.40 19.77 -69.44
N ASP A 779 45.52 18.79 -69.66
CA ASP A 779 44.19 18.89 -70.29
C ASP A 779 43.34 17.76 -69.66
N GLY A 780 42.27 18.08 -68.92
CA GLY A 780 41.56 17.08 -68.09
C GLY A 780 41.14 15.79 -68.82
N PHE A 781 41.11 14.67 -68.07
CA PHE A 781 40.83 13.32 -68.59
C PHE A 781 39.50 13.20 -69.36
N ASN A 782 39.50 12.43 -70.45
CA ASN A 782 38.27 12.07 -71.16
C ASN A 782 38.26 10.59 -71.58
N ILE A 783 37.45 9.80 -70.89
CA ILE A 783 37.26 8.37 -71.15
C ILE A 783 36.98 8.04 -72.63
N ASN A 784 36.27 8.90 -73.36
CA ASN A 784 35.96 8.65 -74.77
C ASN A 784 37.20 8.73 -75.67
N ASN A 785 38.23 9.48 -75.30
CA ASN A 785 39.48 9.54 -76.06
C ASN A 785 40.16 8.17 -76.03
N VAL A 786 40.30 7.58 -74.83
CA VAL A 786 40.90 6.25 -74.63
C VAL A 786 40.07 5.18 -75.32
N ILE A 787 38.75 5.15 -75.13
CA ILE A 787 37.84 4.17 -75.78
C ILE A 787 37.94 4.24 -77.30
N ASN A 788 38.02 5.43 -77.89
CA ASN A 788 38.13 5.59 -79.34
C ASN A 788 39.50 5.19 -79.89
N GLN A 789 40.56 5.37 -79.10
CA GLN A 789 41.93 5.01 -79.51
C GLN A 789 42.19 3.50 -79.38
N VAL A 790 41.73 2.86 -78.30
CA VAL A 790 41.88 1.42 -78.06
C VAL A 790 40.88 0.60 -78.89
N GLY A 791 39.65 1.11 -79.03
CA GLY A 791 38.57 0.48 -79.78
C GLY A 791 37.62 -0.34 -78.88
N LYS A 792 36.32 -0.04 -78.97
CA LYS A 792 35.29 -0.63 -78.10
C LYS A 792 35.19 -2.16 -78.19
N ASP A 793 35.26 -2.73 -79.39
CA ASP A 793 35.16 -4.18 -79.59
C ASP A 793 36.36 -4.91 -78.98
N PHE A 794 37.55 -4.29 -79.01
CA PHE A 794 38.74 -4.84 -78.40
C PHE A 794 38.67 -4.77 -76.87
N LEU A 795 38.24 -3.63 -76.31
CA LEU A 795 37.97 -3.48 -74.87
C LEU A 795 36.99 -4.54 -74.34
N HIS A 796 35.90 -4.79 -75.06
CA HIS A 796 34.95 -5.86 -74.68
C HIS A 796 35.56 -7.27 -74.79
N SER A 797 36.59 -7.47 -75.61
CA SER A 797 37.20 -8.78 -75.81
C SER A 797 38.30 -9.12 -74.81
N ILE A 798 39.00 -8.10 -74.31
CA ILE A 798 40.01 -8.25 -73.24
C ILE A 798 39.38 -8.16 -71.85
N ASP A 799 38.22 -7.53 -71.74
CA ASP A 799 37.37 -7.46 -70.55
C ASP A 799 38.13 -7.18 -69.23
N PRO A 800 38.80 -6.03 -69.10
CA PRO A 800 39.76 -5.81 -68.03
C PRO A 800 39.05 -5.46 -66.71
N ASN A 801 39.52 -6.04 -65.60
CA ASN A 801 39.22 -5.54 -64.26
C ASN A 801 40.14 -4.34 -63.95
N ILE A 802 39.59 -3.18 -63.62
CA ILE A 802 40.36 -1.94 -63.39
C ILE A 802 40.10 -1.40 -61.98
N VAL A 803 41.15 -1.36 -61.16
CA VAL A 803 41.14 -0.75 -59.84
C VAL A 803 41.93 0.55 -59.88
N THR A 804 41.29 1.66 -59.53
CA THR A 804 41.96 2.98 -59.47
C THR A 804 42.12 3.42 -58.01
N MET A 805 43.32 3.87 -57.64
CA MET A 805 43.66 4.27 -56.28
C MET A 805 44.08 5.72 -56.26
N GLY A 806 43.27 6.55 -55.59
CA GLY A 806 43.52 7.96 -55.41
C GLY A 806 44.41 8.21 -54.20
N MET A 807 45.60 8.75 -54.43
CA MET A 807 46.65 8.88 -53.41
C MET A 807 46.64 10.28 -52.77
N ALA A 808 46.00 10.43 -51.62
CA ALA A 808 45.85 11.69 -50.89
C ALA A 808 45.26 12.85 -51.74
N ILE A 809 44.20 12.54 -52.49
CA ILE A 809 43.49 13.48 -53.37
C ILE A 809 42.53 14.35 -52.55
N GLU A 810 42.72 15.67 -52.56
CA GLU A 810 41.82 16.61 -51.88
C GLU A 810 40.79 17.26 -52.84
N ASP A 811 41.09 17.34 -54.14
CA ASP A 811 40.21 17.94 -55.14
C ASP A 811 39.14 16.97 -55.70
N ASN A 812 37.88 17.42 -55.76
CA ASN A 812 36.79 16.63 -56.31
C ASN A 812 36.98 16.32 -57.80
N LEU A 813 37.62 17.20 -58.57
CA LEU A 813 37.86 16.97 -59.99
C LEU A 813 38.81 15.78 -60.20
N ALA A 814 39.89 15.71 -59.42
CA ALA A 814 40.85 14.62 -59.44
C ALA A 814 40.19 13.27 -59.04
N LYS A 815 39.33 13.27 -58.01
CA LYS A 815 38.53 12.09 -57.64
C LYS A 815 37.59 11.64 -58.75
N ASP A 816 36.91 12.57 -59.40
CA ASP A 816 36.00 12.27 -60.51
C ASP A 816 36.76 11.69 -61.70
N GLN A 817 37.98 12.16 -61.99
CA GLN A 817 38.84 11.59 -63.03
C GLN A 817 39.21 10.13 -62.75
N MET A 818 39.63 9.81 -61.52
CA MET A 818 39.97 8.45 -61.13
C MET A 818 38.77 7.50 -61.21
N LYS A 819 37.57 7.98 -60.86
CA LYS A 819 36.31 7.24 -61.04
C LYS A 819 35.96 7.05 -62.52
N GLU A 820 36.24 8.03 -63.38
CA GLU A 820 36.03 7.89 -64.82
C GLU A 820 37.01 6.91 -65.46
N ILE A 821 38.25 6.78 -64.96
CA ILE A 821 39.20 5.75 -65.43
C ILE A 821 38.71 4.34 -65.08
N ALA A 822 38.24 4.13 -63.84
CA ALA A 822 37.70 2.83 -63.40
C ALA A 822 36.53 2.34 -64.29
N LYS A 823 35.74 3.27 -64.86
CA LYS A 823 34.63 2.97 -65.78
C LYS A 823 35.05 2.36 -67.12
N ILE A 824 36.35 2.31 -67.45
CA ILE A 824 36.84 1.63 -68.65
C ILE A 824 36.71 0.10 -68.50
N GLY A 825 36.74 -0.43 -67.26
CA GLY A 825 36.68 -1.86 -66.96
C GLY A 825 35.31 -2.51 -67.14
N HIS A 826 35.25 -3.83 -66.93
CA HIS A 826 34.07 -4.68 -67.14
C HIS A 826 32.77 -4.07 -66.57
N ASN A 827 31.74 -3.99 -67.42
CA ASN A 827 30.35 -3.60 -67.08
C ASN A 827 30.17 -2.33 -66.19
N TYR A 828 31.04 -1.33 -66.29
CA TYR A 828 30.93 -0.08 -65.52
C TYR A 828 30.83 -0.29 -64.00
N GLY A 829 31.77 -1.06 -63.42
CA GLY A 829 32.13 -0.91 -62.00
C GLY A 829 31.36 -1.76 -60.99
N THR A 830 31.15 -3.05 -61.28
CA THR A 830 30.78 -4.03 -60.23
C THR A 830 32.03 -4.52 -59.49
N ASP A 831 33.07 -4.94 -60.22
CA ASP A 831 34.36 -5.34 -59.63
C ASP A 831 35.45 -4.26 -59.80
N SER A 832 35.29 -3.37 -60.80
CA SER A 832 36.15 -2.20 -61.00
C SER A 832 35.73 -1.05 -60.09
N HIS A 833 36.63 -0.58 -59.23
CA HIS A 833 36.29 0.37 -58.20
C HIS A 833 37.39 1.43 -57.99
N TYR A 834 36.96 2.59 -57.49
CA TYR A 834 37.86 3.67 -57.07
C TYR A 834 38.04 3.59 -55.55
N ILE A 835 39.28 3.45 -55.11
CA ILE A 835 39.68 3.51 -53.70
C ILE A 835 40.23 4.90 -53.40
N ASP A 836 39.61 5.60 -52.45
CA ASP A 836 40.05 6.91 -51.97
C ASP A 836 41.02 6.72 -50.79
N VAL A 837 42.32 6.68 -51.06
CA VAL A 837 43.34 6.52 -50.02
C VAL A 837 43.64 7.88 -49.40
N VAL A 838 42.81 8.25 -48.43
CA VAL A 838 42.94 9.51 -47.69
C VAL A 838 44.09 9.45 -46.69
N ASP A 839 44.30 8.30 -46.06
CA ASP A 839 45.44 8.01 -45.19
C ASP A 839 46.45 7.15 -45.94
N MET A 840 47.52 7.78 -46.38
CA MET A 840 48.57 7.14 -47.17
C MET A 840 49.35 6.06 -46.41
N SER A 841 49.29 6.03 -45.07
CA SER A 841 49.87 4.92 -44.30
C SER A 841 49.12 3.60 -44.52
N LYS A 842 47.86 3.66 -44.99
CA LYS A 842 47.04 2.49 -45.32
C LYS A 842 47.10 2.11 -46.80
N LEU A 843 47.91 2.80 -47.60
CA LEU A 843 47.99 2.51 -49.04
C LEU A 843 48.37 1.06 -49.30
N ASP A 844 49.33 0.54 -48.54
CA ASP A 844 49.78 -0.83 -48.65
C ASP A 844 48.67 -1.83 -48.35
N GLU A 845 47.96 -1.64 -47.23
CA GLU A 845 46.80 -2.44 -46.84
C GLU A 845 45.71 -2.43 -47.92
N GLN A 846 45.34 -1.26 -48.43
CA GLN A 846 44.28 -1.11 -49.42
C GLN A 846 44.65 -1.71 -50.79
N LEU A 847 45.90 -1.53 -51.22
CA LEU A 847 46.39 -2.12 -52.48
C LEU A 847 46.53 -3.64 -52.35
N GLY A 848 47.00 -4.13 -51.20
CA GLY A 848 47.05 -5.55 -50.87
C GLY A 848 45.68 -6.21 -50.91
N ILE A 849 44.66 -5.63 -50.26
CA ILE A 849 43.27 -6.12 -50.30
C ILE A 849 42.75 -6.20 -51.74
N ALA A 850 42.93 -5.14 -52.52
CA ALA A 850 42.50 -5.12 -53.91
C ALA A 850 43.24 -6.15 -54.77
N ALA A 851 44.48 -6.49 -54.42
CA ALA A 851 45.25 -7.54 -55.07
C ALA A 851 44.79 -8.95 -54.67
N GLN A 852 44.42 -9.18 -53.41
CA GLN A 852 43.85 -10.45 -52.92
C GLN A 852 42.52 -10.79 -53.59
N GLN A 853 41.62 -9.80 -53.70
CA GLN A 853 40.32 -9.98 -54.38
C GLN A 853 40.46 -10.45 -55.84
N VAL A 854 41.58 -10.13 -56.48
CA VAL A 854 41.89 -10.54 -57.85
C VAL A 854 42.55 -11.93 -57.90
N ALA A 855 43.12 -12.40 -56.79
CA ALA A 855 43.79 -13.69 -56.70
C ALA A 855 42.84 -14.86 -56.42
N GLY A 856 41.73 -14.62 -55.68
CA GLY A 856 40.64 -15.57 -55.42
C GLY A 856 40.95 -16.60 -54.33
N GLY A 857 39.93 -17.03 -53.57
CA GLY A 857 39.99 -18.02 -52.49
C GLY A 857 40.47 -17.51 -51.12
N SER A 858 41.06 -16.31 -51.03
CA SER A 858 41.48 -15.73 -49.74
C SER A 858 40.33 -14.98 -49.07
N ASP A 859 39.93 -15.41 -47.88
CA ASP A 859 38.76 -14.90 -47.18
C ASP A 859 39.12 -14.12 -45.90
N THR A 860 38.21 -13.26 -45.49
CA THR A 860 38.23 -12.58 -44.20
C THR A 860 36.95 -12.92 -43.45
N ILE A 861 37.09 -13.66 -42.35
CA ILE A 861 35.97 -14.18 -41.58
C ILE A 861 36.06 -13.63 -40.16
N HIS A 862 35.00 -12.95 -39.73
CA HIS A 862 34.82 -12.48 -38.37
C HIS A 862 33.72 -13.31 -37.71
N GLY A 863 33.99 -13.82 -36.52
CA GLY A 863 33.01 -14.46 -35.65
C GLY A 863 32.13 -13.41 -34.96
N SER A 864 31.81 -13.69 -33.71
CA SER A 864 30.83 -12.96 -32.93
C SER A 864 31.28 -12.81 -31.48
N SER A 865 30.35 -12.47 -30.59
CA SER A 865 30.62 -12.49 -29.14
C SER A 865 30.26 -13.82 -28.47
N HIS A 866 30.05 -14.86 -29.27
CA HIS A 866 29.66 -16.18 -28.86
C HIS A 866 30.51 -17.24 -29.57
N SER A 867 30.36 -18.51 -29.18
CA SER A 867 31.25 -19.58 -29.63
C SER A 867 30.94 -20.00 -31.07
N ASP A 868 31.91 -19.79 -31.95
CA ASP A 868 31.76 -19.93 -33.40
C ASP A 868 32.65 -21.04 -33.98
N ILE A 869 32.28 -21.52 -35.17
CA ILE A 869 33.11 -22.43 -35.96
C ILE A 869 33.41 -21.80 -37.31
N LEU A 870 34.69 -21.55 -37.57
CA LEU A 870 35.17 -20.83 -38.73
C LEU A 870 36.09 -21.72 -39.57
N PHE A 871 35.76 -21.86 -40.85
CA PHE A 871 36.59 -22.50 -41.86
C PHE A 871 37.03 -21.41 -42.85
N GLY A 872 38.34 -21.19 -42.98
CA GLY A 872 38.92 -20.28 -43.97
C GLY A 872 38.49 -20.69 -45.38
N ASP A 873 38.87 -21.90 -45.76
CA ASP A 873 38.43 -22.53 -47.01
C ASP A 873 37.09 -23.31 -46.90
N PHE A 874 36.92 -24.35 -47.73
CA PHE A 874 35.72 -25.19 -47.84
C PHE A 874 35.76 -26.43 -46.94
N MET A 875 34.58 -26.93 -46.52
CA MET A 875 34.49 -28.19 -45.75
C MET A 875 34.80 -29.45 -46.58
N ASN A 876 35.49 -30.43 -45.99
CA ASN A 876 35.75 -31.73 -46.61
C ASN A 876 34.47 -32.58 -46.76
N TYR A 877 33.86 -32.51 -47.93
CA TYR A 877 32.62 -33.23 -48.27
C TYR A 877 32.72 -34.75 -48.24
N GLU A 878 33.92 -35.33 -48.20
CA GLU A 878 34.07 -36.78 -48.03
C GLU A 878 33.65 -37.25 -46.64
N VAL A 879 33.87 -36.40 -45.64
CA VAL A 879 33.43 -36.64 -44.26
C VAL A 879 31.91 -36.59 -44.17
N LEU A 880 31.28 -35.71 -44.95
CA LEU A 880 29.82 -35.64 -45.10
C LEU A 880 29.24 -36.82 -45.92
N GLY A 881 30.09 -37.69 -46.47
CA GLY A 881 29.69 -38.90 -47.18
C GLY A 881 29.55 -38.76 -48.70
N TYR A 882 30.05 -37.66 -49.28
CA TYR A 882 30.10 -37.44 -50.73
C TYR A 882 31.44 -37.92 -51.30
N LYS A 883 31.44 -38.43 -52.55
CA LYS A 883 32.66 -39.00 -53.15
C LYS A 883 33.42 -37.95 -53.95
N ASP A 884 34.73 -38.14 -54.06
CA ASP A 884 35.65 -37.34 -54.88
C ASP A 884 35.71 -35.86 -54.47
N GLY A 885 35.33 -35.53 -53.23
CA GLY A 885 35.43 -34.18 -52.70
C GLY A 885 34.49 -33.13 -53.28
N LYS A 886 33.47 -33.54 -54.03
CA LYS A 886 32.57 -32.62 -54.74
C LYS A 886 31.12 -32.90 -54.39
N LEU A 887 30.36 -31.82 -54.19
CA LEU A 887 28.92 -31.89 -54.10
C LEU A 887 28.29 -32.09 -55.49
N PRO A 888 27.18 -32.84 -55.60
CA PRO A 888 26.42 -32.92 -56.85
C PRO A 888 25.87 -31.55 -57.28
N ASP A 889 25.77 -31.33 -58.60
CA ASP A 889 25.20 -30.09 -59.16
C ASP A 889 23.86 -29.71 -58.48
N GLY A 890 23.81 -28.52 -57.88
CA GLY A 890 22.62 -27.97 -57.25
C GLY A 890 22.38 -28.39 -55.80
N VAL A 891 23.25 -29.20 -55.18
CA VAL A 891 23.26 -29.43 -53.73
C VAL A 891 24.07 -28.33 -53.06
N LYS A 892 23.48 -27.64 -52.09
CA LYS A 892 24.20 -26.64 -51.29
C LYS A 892 25.04 -27.32 -50.21
N PRO A 893 26.19 -26.76 -49.81
CA PRO A 893 27.00 -27.36 -48.76
C PRO A 893 26.30 -27.40 -47.39
N GLU A 894 25.49 -26.39 -47.07
CA GLU A 894 24.65 -26.37 -45.87
C GLU A 894 23.67 -27.56 -45.81
N ASP A 895 23.02 -27.89 -46.94
CA ASP A 895 22.11 -29.03 -47.03
C ASP A 895 22.86 -30.35 -46.81
N ALA A 896 24.07 -30.46 -47.35
CA ALA A 896 24.92 -31.63 -47.20
C ALA A 896 25.39 -31.85 -45.75
N LEU A 897 25.72 -30.76 -45.04
CA LEU A 897 26.07 -30.79 -43.62
C LEU A 897 24.86 -31.26 -42.79
N LYS A 898 23.70 -30.63 -42.98
CA LYS A 898 22.47 -31.01 -42.27
C LYS A 898 22.06 -32.46 -42.53
N ASP A 899 22.20 -32.96 -43.76
CA ASP A 899 21.93 -34.37 -44.09
C ASP A 899 22.89 -35.33 -43.34
N ALA A 900 24.17 -34.97 -43.21
CA ALA A 900 25.15 -35.78 -42.49
C ALA A 900 24.84 -35.82 -40.98
N VAL A 901 24.55 -34.66 -40.38
CA VAL A 901 24.17 -34.52 -38.97
C VAL A 901 22.88 -35.31 -38.69
N ALA A 902 21.86 -35.22 -39.54
CA ALA A 902 20.61 -35.97 -39.40
C ALA A 902 20.83 -37.48 -39.42
N LYS A 903 21.76 -37.95 -40.27
CA LYS A 903 22.09 -39.37 -40.38
C LYS A 903 22.81 -39.91 -39.16
N GLU A 904 23.69 -39.12 -38.54
CA GLU A 904 24.42 -39.51 -37.33
C GLU A 904 23.53 -39.49 -36.09
N THR A 905 22.79 -38.39 -35.89
CA THR A 905 21.88 -38.21 -34.76
C THR A 905 20.63 -39.09 -34.85
N GLY A 906 20.25 -39.50 -36.06
CA GLY A 906 19.00 -40.20 -36.36
C GLY A 906 17.75 -39.31 -36.31
N LYS A 907 17.93 -37.98 -36.23
CA LYS A 907 16.86 -36.97 -36.32
C LYS A 907 16.46 -36.73 -37.78
N ALA A 908 15.28 -36.17 -38.01
CA ALA A 908 14.96 -35.62 -39.34
C ALA A 908 15.64 -34.25 -39.49
N VAL A 909 16.00 -33.86 -40.72
CA VAL A 909 16.64 -32.55 -41.00
C VAL A 909 15.83 -31.37 -40.44
N ALA A 910 14.50 -31.46 -40.45
CA ALA A 910 13.62 -30.41 -39.92
C ALA A 910 13.57 -30.35 -38.38
N ASP A 911 14.08 -31.36 -37.69
CA ASP A 911 14.14 -31.47 -36.24
C ASP A 911 15.57 -31.25 -35.70
N LEU A 912 16.53 -30.92 -36.57
CA LEU A 912 17.89 -30.55 -36.17
C LEU A 912 17.92 -29.15 -35.61
N ASP A 913 18.66 -28.99 -34.53
CA ASP A 913 19.05 -27.70 -33.97
C ASP A 913 20.54 -27.43 -34.28
N GLU A 914 20.98 -26.19 -34.08
CA GLU A 914 22.37 -25.80 -34.34
C GLU A 914 23.35 -26.49 -33.40
N GLN A 915 22.91 -26.83 -32.19
CA GLN A 915 23.69 -27.61 -31.24
C GLN A 915 24.04 -29.00 -31.79
N ASP A 916 23.12 -29.68 -32.50
CA ASP A 916 23.43 -30.93 -33.19
C ASP A 916 24.53 -30.76 -34.23
N ILE A 917 24.54 -29.62 -34.95
CA ILE A 917 25.50 -29.33 -36.02
C ILE A 917 26.88 -29.00 -35.43
N PHE A 918 26.94 -28.11 -34.44
CA PHE A 918 28.16 -27.79 -33.68
C PHE A 918 28.80 -29.05 -33.12
N HIS A 919 28.00 -29.87 -32.42
CA HIS A 919 28.48 -31.11 -31.81
C HIS A 919 29.01 -32.11 -32.84
N TYR A 920 28.39 -32.18 -34.03
CA TYR A 920 28.88 -32.99 -35.12
C TYR A 920 30.24 -32.48 -35.61
N ILE A 921 30.41 -31.18 -35.84
CA ILE A 921 31.68 -30.63 -36.33
C ILE A 921 32.81 -30.85 -35.32
N GLU A 922 32.57 -30.59 -34.03
CA GLU A 922 33.53 -30.86 -32.94
C GLU A 922 34.00 -32.33 -32.92
N GLN A 923 33.10 -33.28 -33.22
CA GLN A 923 33.42 -34.71 -33.28
C GLN A 923 34.07 -35.15 -34.58
N HIS A 924 34.05 -34.28 -35.59
CA HIS A 924 34.55 -34.55 -36.93
C HIS A 924 35.56 -33.50 -37.42
N PRO A 925 36.68 -33.26 -36.70
CA PRO A 925 37.68 -32.26 -37.09
C PRO A 925 38.32 -32.53 -38.47
N GLN A 926 38.24 -33.77 -38.97
CA GLN A 926 38.62 -34.09 -40.35
C GLN A 926 37.78 -33.34 -41.42
N LEU A 927 36.70 -32.64 -41.04
CA LEU A 927 35.99 -31.70 -41.90
C LEU A 927 36.90 -30.57 -42.40
N ALA A 928 37.92 -30.20 -41.63
CA ALA A 928 38.93 -29.21 -42.02
C ALA A 928 40.12 -29.81 -42.79
N ASP A 929 40.21 -31.14 -42.91
CA ASP A 929 41.33 -31.78 -43.62
C ASP A 929 41.09 -31.75 -45.14
N ILE A 930 41.71 -30.79 -45.81
CA ILE A 930 41.64 -30.61 -47.27
C ILE A 930 42.93 -30.99 -48.01
N SER A 931 43.86 -31.71 -47.36
CA SER A 931 45.27 -31.92 -47.73
C SER A 931 45.68 -32.32 -49.18
N GLU A 932 44.74 -32.53 -50.11
CA GLU A 932 44.97 -32.73 -51.56
C GLU A 932 44.34 -31.65 -52.45
N ARG A 933 43.74 -30.61 -51.85
CA ARG A 933 42.93 -29.57 -52.50
C ARG A 933 43.50 -28.20 -52.12
N GLN A 934 43.27 -27.21 -52.97
CA GLN A 934 43.76 -25.85 -52.74
C GLN A 934 42.64 -24.94 -52.30
N GLY A 935 43.00 -24.05 -51.40
CA GLY A 935 42.26 -22.88 -50.94
C GLY A 935 43.15 -21.64 -50.93
N GLY A 936 42.69 -20.57 -50.27
CA GLY A 936 43.37 -19.28 -50.20
C GLY A 936 44.08 -19.03 -48.88
N ALA A 937 44.76 -17.88 -48.80
CA ALA A 937 45.38 -17.40 -47.57
C ALA A 937 44.40 -16.52 -46.81
N ASP A 938 43.95 -16.97 -45.64
CA ASP A 938 42.77 -16.46 -44.96
C ASP A 938 43.10 -15.63 -43.71
N LYS A 939 42.17 -14.75 -43.35
CA LYS A 939 42.19 -14.01 -42.09
C LYS A 939 40.94 -14.35 -41.31
N ILE A 940 41.11 -15.04 -40.18
CA ILE A 940 40.02 -15.58 -39.39
C ILE A 940 40.12 -14.99 -37.98
N PHE A 941 39.02 -14.39 -37.52
CA PHE A 941 38.90 -13.76 -36.21
C PHE A 941 37.75 -14.43 -35.46
N GLY A 942 38.00 -15.07 -34.32
CA GLY A 942 36.97 -15.66 -33.47
C GLY A 942 36.15 -14.61 -32.70
N ASP A 943 36.83 -13.52 -32.31
CA ASP A 943 36.30 -12.40 -31.52
C ASP A 943 36.09 -12.74 -30.03
N ASP A 944 34.88 -12.84 -29.47
CA ASP A 944 34.68 -13.35 -28.10
C ASP A 944 33.91 -14.68 -28.16
N GLY A 945 34.29 -15.70 -27.42
CA GLY A 945 33.68 -17.03 -27.51
C GLY A 945 34.73 -18.11 -27.26
N ASP A 946 34.31 -19.36 -26.99
CA ASP A 946 35.23 -20.50 -27.09
C ASP A 946 35.20 -20.98 -28.56
N ASP A 947 36.06 -20.44 -29.41
CA ASP A 947 35.93 -20.57 -30.87
C ASP A 947 36.76 -21.71 -31.47
N ILE A 948 36.35 -22.18 -32.66
CA ILE A 948 37.07 -23.19 -33.44
C ILE A 948 37.42 -22.63 -34.82
N LEU A 949 38.70 -22.36 -35.06
CA LEU A 949 39.21 -21.77 -36.28
C LEU A 949 40.07 -22.76 -37.06
N TYR A 950 39.76 -22.93 -38.35
CA TYR A 950 40.51 -23.74 -39.29
C TYR A 950 40.98 -22.89 -40.49
N GLY A 951 42.28 -22.60 -40.58
CA GLY A 951 42.88 -21.93 -41.75
C GLY A 951 42.86 -22.82 -42.99
N GLN A 952 43.34 -24.05 -42.79
CA GLN A 952 43.36 -25.18 -43.72
C GLN A 952 44.53 -25.18 -44.70
N SER A 953 44.59 -24.30 -45.70
CA SER A 953 45.67 -24.31 -46.69
C SER A 953 46.22 -22.93 -46.95
N LYS A 954 47.45 -22.84 -47.48
CA LYS A 954 48.21 -21.58 -47.60
C LYS A 954 48.53 -20.99 -46.22
N GLY A 955 49.12 -19.78 -46.23
CA GLY A 955 49.60 -19.12 -45.02
C GLY A 955 48.52 -18.21 -44.47
N ASP A 956 47.89 -18.65 -43.39
CA ASP A 956 46.70 -18.06 -42.81
C ASP A 956 47.04 -17.20 -41.58
N THR A 957 46.13 -16.31 -41.21
CA THR A 957 46.19 -15.57 -39.94
C THR A 957 44.94 -15.87 -39.13
N LEU A 958 45.10 -16.59 -38.04
CA LEU A 958 44.03 -16.97 -37.12
C LEU A 958 44.20 -16.19 -35.81
N VAL A 959 43.16 -15.49 -35.40
CA VAL A 959 43.11 -14.75 -34.13
C VAL A 959 41.94 -15.29 -33.32
N GLY A 960 42.24 -15.96 -32.21
CA GLY A 960 41.21 -16.57 -31.34
C GLY A 960 40.32 -15.50 -30.71
N GLY A 961 40.92 -14.61 -29.94
CA GLY A 961 40.21 -13.52 -29.26
C GLY A 961 39.99 -13.82 -27.78
N GLN A 962 38.81 -13.56 -27.24
CA GLN A 962 38.48 -13.83 -25.82
C GLN A 962 37.78 -15.18 -25.66
N GLY A 963 38.36 -16.10 -24.91
CA GLY A 963 37.76 -17.39 -24.57
C GLY A 963 38.79 -18.50 -24.69
N ASN A 964 38.36 -19.75 -24.66
CA ASN A 964 39.25 -20.91 -24.78
C ASN A 964 39.17 -21.43 -26.21
N ASP A 965 40.07 -20.97 -27.06
CA ASP A 965 39.95 -21.19 -28.49
C ASP A 965 40.73 -22.41 -28.98
N PHE A 966 40.29 -22.97 -30.10
CA PHE A 966 41.03 -23.95 -30.88
C PHE A 966 41.39 -23.37 -32.24
N LEU A 967 42.68 -23.19 -32.51
CA LEU A 967 43.19 -22.68 -33.78
C LEU A 967 44.02 -23.76 -34.47
N SER A 968 43.74 -23.99 -35.75
CA SER A 968 44.49 -24.91 -36.61
C SER A 968 44.86 -24.22 -37.92
N GLY A 969 46.14 -23.89 -38.11
CA GLY A 969 46.68 -23.25 -39.32
C GLY A 969 46.53 -24.15 -40.53
N GLY A 970 47.12 -25.34 -40.49
CA GLY A 970 46.90 -26.37 -41.50
C GLY A 970 48.11 -26.55 -42.40
N ALA A 971 48.15 -25.94 -43.57
CA ALA A 971 49.25 -26.15 -44.53
C ALA A 971 49.70 -24.86 -45.21
N GLY A 972 50.75 -24.27 -44.70
CA GLY A 972 51.44 -23.08 -45.18
C GLY A 972 52.20 -22.48 -44.01
N ASP A 973 52.78 -21.31 -44.21
CA ASP A 973 53.46 -20.63 -43.09
C ASP A 973 52.41 -19.76 -42.39
N ASP A 974 51.87 -20.24 -41.28
CA ASP A 974 50.67 -19.69 -40.63
C ASP A 974 51.02 -18.76 -39.46
N ILE A 975 50.13 -17.82 -39.14
CA ILE A 975 50.19 -16.97 -37.95
C ILE A 975 49.00 -17.30 -37.05
N LEU A 976 49.26 -17.90 -35.89
CA LEU A 976 48.24 -18.23 -34.89
C LEU A 976 48.41 -17.31 -33.68
N VAL A 977 47.44 -16.42 -33.47
CA VAL A 977 47.44 -15.44 -32.38
C VAL A 977 46.57 -15.94 -31.23
N ALA A 978 47.22 -16.25 -30.11
CA ALA A 978 46.55 -16.58 -28.86
C ALA A 978 46.37 -15.31 -28.00
N ASP A 979 45.10 -15.00 -27.73
CA ASP A 979 44.65 -13.88 -26.92
C ASP A 979 44.10 -14.39 -25.56
N GLN A 980 42.99 -13.87 -25.05
CA GLN A 980 42.62 -14.10 -23.65
C GLN A 980 41.94 -15.45 -23.43
N GLY A 981 42.66 -16.43 -22.91
CA GLY A 981 42.06 -17.62 -22.29
C GLY A 981 42.96 -18.84 -22.39
N ASN A 982 42.38 -20.04 -22.39
CA ASN A 982 43.18 -21.27 -22.50
C ASN A 982 43.09 -21.83 -23.92
N ASP A 983 44.00 -21.38 -24.77
CA ASP A 983 43.93 -21.70 -26.19
C ASP A 983 44.70 -22.97 -26.53
N ILE A 984 44.28 -23.63 -27.60
CA ILE A 984 44.94 -24.78 -28.21
C ILE A 984 45.31 -24.40 -29.63
N LEU A 985 46.60 -24.41 -29.92
CA LEU A 985 47.14 -24.05 -31.23
C LEU A 985 47.75 -25.28 -31.91
N VAL A 986 47.45 -25.43 -33.20
CA VAL A 986 47.99 -26.45 -34.09
C VAL A 986 48.53 -25.74 -35.34
N GLY A 987 49.85 -25.70 -35.51
CA GLY A 987 50.46 -25.02 -36.66
C GLY A 987 50.18 -25.78 -37.95
N GLY A 988 50.51 -27.08 -37.94
CA GLY A 988 50.32 -27.96 -39.09
C GLY A 988 51.61 -28.11 -39.89
N LYS A 989 51.56 -27.83 -41.20
CA LYS A 989 52.72 -27.95 -42.09
C LYS A 989 53.16 -26.57 -42.56
N GLY A 990 54.37 -26.19 -42.20
CA GLY A 990 55.03 -24.98 -42.69
C GLY A 990 56.04 -24.53 -41.66
N ASP A 991 56.51 -23.30 -41.80
CA ASP A 991 57.24 -22.61 -40.75
C ASP A 991 56.25 -21.64 -40.06
N ASP A 992 55.66 -22.07 -38.93
CA ASP A 992 54.52 -21.38 -38.32
C ASP A 992 54.92 -20.38 -37.22
N VAL A 993 54.14 -19.31 -37.04
CA VAL A 993 54.33 -18.30 -35.99
C VAL A 993 53.19 -18.37 -34.97
N PHE A 994 53.52 -18.77 -33.74
CA PHE A 994 52.61 -18.72 -32.61
C PHE A 994 52.80 -17.41 -31.85
N LYS A 995 51.87 -16.48 -32.02
CA LYS A 995 51.91 -15.16 -31.41
C LYS A 995 51.17 -15.15 -30.07
N LEU A 996 51.90 -14.83 -29.00
CA LEU A 996 51.45 -15.00 -27.62
C LEU A 996 51.01 -13.65 -27.03
N ASP A 997 49.97 -13.06 -27.61
CA ASP A 997 49.47 -11.73 -27.24
C ASP A 997 48.79 -11.71 -25.85
N PHE A 998 48.27 -12.86 -25.40
CA PHE A 998 47.75 -13.07 -24.05
C PHE A 998 48.72 -12.69 -22.92
N LEU A 999 50.03 -12.75 -23.18
CA LEU A 999 51.07 -12.41 -22.22
C LEU A 999 51.09 -10.92 -21.85
N ALA A 1000 50.47 -10.05 -22.65
CA ALA A 1000 50.30 -8.64 -22.31
C ALA A 1000 49.33 -8.41 -21.12
N LYS A 1001 48.49 -9.40 -20.79
CA LYS A 1001 47.44 -9.32 -19.76
C LYS A 1001 47.90 -9.87 -18.40
N VAL A 1002 48.84 -9.16 -17.78
CA VAL A 1002 49.59 -9.59 -16.58
C VAL A 1002 48.76 -10.00 -15.34
N ASP A 1003 47.48 -9.62 -15.28
CA ASP A 1003 46.59 -9.90 -14.15
C ASP A 1003 45.75 -11.18 -14.32
N GLU A 1004 45.75 -11.81 -15.50
CA GLU A 1004 44.94 -12.98 -15.82
C GLU A 1004 45.73 -14.29 -15.68
N SER A 1005 45.02 -15.41 -15.52
CA SER A 1005 45.61 -16.75 -15.52
C SER A 1005 45.10 -17.51 -16.73
N ALA A 1006 46.02 -18.00 -17.55
CA ALA A 1006 45.77 -18.54 -18.88
C ALA A 1006 46.84 -19.57 -19.24
N THR A 1007 46.48 -20.58 -20.02
CA THR A 1007 47.41 -21.59 -20.53
C THR A 1007 47.18 -21.79 -22.02
N VAL A 1008 48.16 -21.39 -22.83
CA VAL A 1008 48.18 -21.68 -24.27
C VAL A 1008 48.94 -22.99 -24.51
N THR A 1009 48.34 -23.90 -25.27
CA THR A 1009 48.91 -25.22 -25.58
C THR A 1009 49.16 -25.37 -27.08
N ILE A 1010 50.43 -25.52 -27.46
CA ILE A 1010 50.87 -25.81 -28.82
C ILE A 1010 51.06 -27.33 -28.94
N LYS A 1011 50.36 -27.95 -29.89
CA LYS A 1011 50.31 -29.42 -30.01
C LYS A 1011 51.39 -30.03 -30.91
N ASP A 1012 51.79 -29.32 -31.95
CA ASP A 1012 52.60 -29.85 -33.04
C ASP A 1012 53.69 -28.89 -33.50
N LEU A 1013 54.55 -28.45 -32.57
CA LEU A 1013 55.71 -27.64 -32.93
C LEU A 1013 56.62 -28.41 -33.91
N ASP A 1014 57.05 -27.76 -34.98
CA ASP A 1014 58.05 -28.22 -35.94
C ASP A 1014 59.33 -27.36 -35.87
N SER A 1015 60.40 -27.78 -36.53
CA SER A 1015 61.72 -27.14 -36.40
C SER A 1015 61.84 -25.75 -37.04
N GLY A 1016 60.89 -25.41 -37.90
CA GLY A 1016 60.79 -24.11 -38.56
C GLY A 1016 59.91 -23.11 -37.81
N ASP A 1017 59.21 -23.56 -36.77
CA ASP A 1017 58.23 -22.73 -36.08
C ASP A 1017 58.87 -21.76 -35.09
N HIS A 1018 58.14 -20.68 -34.84
CA HIS A 1018 58.57 -19.57 -34.01
C HIS A 1018 57.50 -19.15 -33.01
N LEU A 1019 57.94 -18.76 -31.81
CA LEU A 1019 57.11 -18.12 -30.79
C LEU A 1019 57.34 -16.61 -30.82
N ASP A 1020 56.33 -15.82 -31.19
CA ASP A 1020 56.38 -14.36 -31.13
C ASP A 1020 55.98 -13.87 -29.73
N LEU A 1021 56.94 -13.25 -29.04
CA LEU A 1021 56.81 -12.67 -27.69
C LEU A 1021 56.85 -11.13 -27.70
N SER A 1022 56.60 -10.50 -28.84
CA SER A 1022 56.62 -9.05 -29.02
C SER A 1022 55.64 -8.31 -28.10
N SER A 1023 54.61 -8.99 -27.59
CA SER A 1023 53.65 -8.47 -26.60
C SER A 1023 54.28 -8.06 -25.26
N ILE A 1024 55.39 -8.69 -24.87
CA ILE A 1024 56.08 -8.46 -23.58
C ILE A 1024 57.56 -8.08 -23.71
N LEU A 1025 58.12 -8.12 -24.93
CA LEU A 1025 59.51 -7.75 -25.22
C LEU A 1025 59.61 -6.35 -25.85
N THR A 1026 60.43 -5.48 -25.27
CA THR A 1026 60.73 -4.14 -25.82
C THR A 1026 61.90 -4.19 -26.81
N LYS A 1027 62.03 -3.23 -27.74
CA LYS A 1027 63.07 -3.13 -28.80
C LYS A 1027 64.52 -3.53 -28.43
N ASP A 1028 64.93 -3.48 -27.16
CA ASP A 1028 66.13 -4.15 -26.65
C ASP A 1028 65.88 -5.67 -26.46
N ASN A 1029 65.73 -6.39 -27.58
CA ASN A 1029 65.34 -7.81 -27.66
C ASN A 1029 66.51 -8.79 -27.40
N GLY A 1030 67.14 -8.72 -26.23
CA GLY A 1030 68.22 -9.63 -25.84
C GLY A 1030 67.76 -10.82 -24.99
N LEU A 1031 68.56 -11.90 -24.95
CA LEU A 1031 68.36 -13.04 -24.04
C LEU A 1031 68.13 -12.61 -22.58
N ASP A 1032 68.78 -11.54 -22.12
CA ASP A 1032 68.62 -11.00 -20.77
C ASP A 1032 67.21 -10.43 -20.50
N SER A 1033 66.56 -9.88 -21.53
CA SER A 1033 65.18 -9.39 -21.46
C SER A 1033 64.20 -10.56 -21.38
N LEU A 1034 64.42 -11.60 -22.20
CA LEU A 1034 63.61 -12.82 -22.19
C LEU A 1034 63.69 -13.57 -20.84
N LEU A 1035 64.90 -13.74 -20.29
CA LEU A 1035 65.11 -14.39 -18.99
C LEU A 1035 64.46 -13.65 -17.81
N GLN A 1036 64.17 -12.35 -17.94
CA GLN A 1036 63.44 -11.59 -16.92
C GLN A 1036 61.93 -11.82 -16.98
N GLN A 1037 61.39 -12.18 -18.14
CA GLN A 1037 59.96 -12.43 -18.32
C GLN A 1037 59.56 -13.86 -17.92
N VAL A 1038 60.44 -14.84 -18.17
CA VAL A 1038 60.16 -16.26 -17.85
C VAL A 1038 60.36 -16.53 -16.36
N SER A 1039 59.28 -16.87 -15.67
CA SER A 1039 59.25 -17.21 -14.25
C SER A 1039 59.68 -18.66 -13.98
N SER A 1040 59.29 -19.60 -14.86
CA SER A 1040 59.70 -21.01 -14.77
C SER A 1040 59.75 -21.69 -16.14
N ALA A 1041 60.55 -22.75 -16.27
CA ALA A 1041 60.54 -23.63 -17.43
C ALA A 1041 60.80 -25.07 -16.99
N LYS A 1042 59.95 -26.00 -17.41
CA LYS A 1042 60.04 -27.44 -17.05
C LYS A 1042 59.75 -28.31 -18.25
N ILE A 1043 60.48 -29.42 -18.36
CA ILE A 1043 60.24 -30.45 -19.39
C ILE A 1043 59.91 -31.77 -18.68
N GLU A 1044 58.72 -32.30 -18.92
CA GLU A 1044 58.25 -33.59 -18.41
C GLU A 1044 57.51 -34.36 -19.52
N ASP A 1045 57.87 -35.63 -19.72
CA ASP A 1045 57.23 -36.53 -20.71
C ASP A 1045 57.07 -35.90 -22.12
N ASP A 1046 58.16 -35.33 -22.65
CA ASP A 1046 58.25 -34.67 -23.98
C ASP A 1046 57.60 -33.28 -24.07
N LYS A 1047 56.88 -32.85 -23.03
CA LYS A 1047 56.18 -31.57 -22.94
C LYS A 1047 57.00 -30.50 -22.23
N LEU A 1048 57.09 -29.32 -22.85
CA LEU A 1048 57.60 -28.09 -22.23
C LEU A 1048 56.45 -27.32 -21.59
N ASP A 1049 56.71 -26.75 -20.42
CA ASP A 1049 55.85 -25.77 -19.75
C ASP A 1049 56.70 -24.55 -19.39
N LEU A 1050 56.38 -23.39 -20.00
CA LEU A 1050 56.99 -22.09 -19.75
C LEU A 1050 56.02 -21.22 -18.95
N GLY A 1051 56.39 -20.87 -17.71
CA GLY A 1051 55.62 -19.97 -16.86
C GLY A 1051 56.06 -18.52 -16.97
N PHE A 1052 55.11 -17.59 -17.00
CA PHE A 1052 55.28 -16.14 -17.04
C PHE A 1052 54.50 -15.47 -15.89
N HIS A 1053 54.85 -14.22 -15.56
CA HIS A 1053 54.17 -13.38 -14.56
C HIS A 1053 53.90 -14.09 -13.23
N ASP A 1054 54.96 -14.57 -12.56
CA ASP A 1054 54.89 -15.34 -11.32
C ASP A 1054 54.13 -16.69 -11.45
N ASP A 1055 54.26 -17.36 -12.60
CA ASP A 1055 53.59 -18.63 -12.95
C ASP A 1055 52.05 -18.53 -12.94
N LYS A 1056 51.49 -17.37 -13.34
CA LYS A 1056 50.05 -17.22 -13.58
C LYS A 1056 49.66 -17.62 -15.01
N GLN A 1057 50.56 -17.42 -15.94
CA GLN A 1057 50.36 -17.65 -17.37
C GLN A 1057 51.36 -18.68 -17.86
N HIS A 1058 50.89 -19.62 -18.68
CA HIS A 1058 51.68 -20.76 -19.13
C HIS A 1058 51.62 -20.91 -20.65
N VAL A 1059 52.77 -21.23 -21.24
CA VAL A 1059 52.87 -21.70 -22.63
C VAL A 1059 53.36 -23.14 -22.58
N VAL A 1060 52.51 -24.04 -23.06
CA VAL A 1060 52.75 -25.47 -23.09
C VAL A 1060 53.07 -25.90 -24.52
N ILE A 1061 54.11 -26.69 -24.71
CA ILE A 1061 54.43 -27.33 -26.00
C ILE A 1061 54.45 -28.83 -25.80
N GLU A 1062 53.53 -29.58 -26.42
CA GLU A 1062 53.33 -31.01 -26.10
C GLU A 1062 54.40 -31.94 -26.67
N ASN A 1063 55.11 -31.54 -27.73
CA ASN A 1063 56.03 -32.38 -28.50
C ASN A 1063 57.48 -31.84 -28.53
N LEU A 1064 57.88 -30.98 -27.58
CA LEU A 1064 59.17 -30.28 -27.61
C LEU A 1064 60.37 -31.23 -27.80
N GLY A 1065 60.47 -32.31 -27.03
CA GLY A 1065 61.65 -33.17 -27.06
C GLY A 1065 61.78 -34.01 -28.35
N SER A 1066 60.73 -34.07 -29.17
CA SER A 1066 60.81 -34.62 -30.53
C SER A 1066 61.54 -33.67 -31.50
N VAL A 1067 61.39 -32.36 -31.32
CA VAL A 1067 62.02 -31.31 -32.14
C VAL A 1067 63.40 -30.93 -31.59
N TYR A 1068 63.49 -30.76 -30.28
CA TYR A 1068 64.67 -30.29 -29.55
C TYR A 1068 65.11 -31.28 -28.46
N PRO A 1069 65.62 -32.48 -28.83
CA PRO A 1069 65.86 -33.60 -27.89
C PRO A 1069 66.96 -33.35 -26.85
N ASP A 1070 67.82 -32.36 -27.06
CA ASP A 1070 68.97 -32.07 -26.21
C ASP A 1070 68.70 -30.97 -25.15
N VAL A 1071 67.48 -30.40 -25.13
CA VAL A 1071 67.11 -29.32 -24.19
C VAL A 1071 66.78 -29.92 -22.82
N SER A 1072 67.55 -29.52 -21.80
CA SER A 1072 67.33 -29.91 -20.40
C SER A 1072 68.09 -28.99 -19.43
N GLY A 1073 67.72 -28.97 -18.15
CA GLY A 1073 68.46 -28.24 -17.13
C GLY A 1073 67.57 -27.40 -16.21
N SER A 1074 68.13 -26.29 -15.71
CA SER A 1074 67.36 -25.27 -14.97
C SER A 1074 66.55 -24.39 -15.92
N THR A 1075 65.63 -23.55 -15.40
CA THR A 1075 64.86 -22.59 -16.20
C THR A 1075 65.73 -21.80 -17.18
N ASN A 1076 66.84 -21.22 -16.69
CA ASN A 1076 67.73 -20.42 -17.53
C ASN A 1076 68.44 -21.27 -18.60
N ASP A 1077 68.80 -22.52 -18.28
CA ASP A 1077 69.45 -23.42 -19.23
C ASP A 1077 68.49 -23.77 -20.39
N ILE A 1078 67.22 -24.07 -20.06
CA ILE A 1078 66.17 -24.38 -21.03
C ILE A 1078 65.90 -23.18 -21.94
N VAL A 1079 65.58 -22.02 -21.38
CA VAL A 1079 65.27 -20.79 -22.14
C VAL A 1079 66.45 -20.34 -23.01
N THR A 1080 67.67 -20.38 -22.48
CA THR A 1080 68.89 -20.04 -23.25
C THR A 1080 69.12 -21.02 -24.39
N SER A 1081 68.84 -22.31 -24.19
CA SER A 1081 69.00 -23.31 -25.23
C SER A 1081 68.01 -23.08 -26.39
N LEU A 1082 66.74 -22.83 -26.06
CA LEU A 1082 65.69 -22.54 -27.05
C LEU A 1082 65.93 -21.22 -27.79
N TYR A 1083 66.41 -20.18 -27.10
CA TYR A 1083 66.82 -18.91 -27.70
C TYR A 1083 67.94 -19.09 -28.74
N ASN A 1084 68.98 -19.87 -28.42
CA ASN A 1084 70.09 -20.11 -29.35
C ASN A 1084 69.68 -21.05 -30.51
N GLN A 1085 68.56 -21.75 -30.37
CA GLN A 1085 67.96 -22.58 -31.41
C GLN A 1085 66.90 -21.82 -32.23
N HIS A 1086 66.75 -20.51 -32.01
CA HIS A 1086 65.86 -19.61 -32.76
C HIS A 1086 64.37 -19.91 -32.62
N LEU A 1087 63.95 -20.57 -31.54
CA LEU A 1087 62.52 -20.80 -31.29
C LEU A 1087 61.77 -19.48 -31.00
N PHE A 1088 62.41 -18.52 -30.35
CA PHE A 1088 61.76 -17.24 -30.04
C PHE A 1088 62.02 -16.24 -31.15
N ASP A 1089 60.95 -15.73 -31.75
CA ASP A 1089 61.04 -14.62 -32.67
C ASP A 1089 61.20 -13.33 -31.86
N LEU A 1090 62.34 -12.68 -32.07
CA LEU A 1090 62.65 -11.41 -31.46
C LEU A 1090 62.43 -10.37 -32.54
N PRO A 1091 61.78 -9.22 -32.25
CA PRO A 1091 61.62 -8.17 -33.23
C PRO A 1091 62.99 -7.80 -33.83
N HIS A 1092 63.26 -8.32 -35.03
CA HIS A 1092 64.50 -8.05 -35.75
C HIS A 1092 64.46 -6.59 -36.18
N ASN A 1093 65.58 -5.88 -36.00
CA ASN A 1093 65.79 -4.55 -36.56
C ASN A 1093 65.42 -4.56 -38.06
N SER A 1094 64.28 -3.98 -38.40
CA SER A 1094 64.01 -3.41 -39.73
C SER A 1094 64.94 -2.23 -39.96
#